data_AF-A0A6P8AV35-F1
#
_entry.id   AF-A0A6P8AV35-F1
#
_cell.length_a   1.000
_cell.length_b   1.000
_cell.length_c   1.000
_cell.angle_alpha   90.00
_cell.angle_beta   90.00
_cell.angle_gamma   90.00
#
_symmetry.space_group_name_H-M   'P 1'
#
loop_
_entity.id
_entity.type
_entity.pdbx_description
1 polymer ?
#
loop_
_entity_poly.entity_id
_entity_poly.type
_entity_poly.pdbx_seq_one_letter_code
_entity_poly.pdbx_strand_id
1 'polypeptide(L)'
;MPSSASNVQKYSDEEISQLEKLAIELSGAVKRIRAENQTTKASYNDAPRQQAMKVADDIQYLLRGPKEYMRDSWLLQMVVAALVAFEDFKGFDHIPTEGAISFAEMAKKLNADVNLIRRITNPLVASKVLKLVDGDKIAHSTRSRSLIGIQQARGHDTVFNKYVHPGALAMPSYFAKYGRKEPTTRHHTLFTFAQGCPELTMWECMRRQGPENIQMFMDNMAVWSGNQPKYGTYDFRWIVDVGKKQPGRPLVVDVGASRGHVTQAILKATPGLDASRCVLEDLPEVIEELKRLDPEDLRASRKIAIDFHKEQPVKGALIYFIRTCLHDYGDDESIEILRILVDAMADDSRLLILEQVLSNPPKLFGAVMDLSMMVVGGKERNKEQWSDIAARSGLRILKIHQDGEDALMSNMTEVSSTRLYLGNLPRSATKEDVSTHFSSHGTGKITEIKLMNGFGFIEYDDPLDARDVVPAFHGSTFMGERLTVQFARGTRNREGGSGSGGGGGGGGGGYGGERSGPRPRRTAFRMQISGLPVDTSWQDLKDFARQSQLDVVYSETGRNNNGEGFVEFETAADLASAVEALDGKEFKDKIVRCVANTQPDPPPRDGRGRSRSPPGRRPYGPPGDEYDRRGPPRGYSPPRRDGYRDGYRDRSPPRREYYDDRARYRSPPRHGRGPPMDDYPPPPPRGRYDHDPYRRDYPPPDPYANGRPYDRPPPRDFPPRDPGYAREGGYPREYDRPGRYW
;
A
#
# COMPACT_ATOMS: atom_id res chain seq x y z
N MET A 1 -26.55 34.21 -26.90
CA MET A 1 -25.41 33.50 -26.29
C MET A 1 -25.28 34.00 -24.85
N PRO A 2 -25.35 33.15 -23.83
CA PRO A 2 -24.93 33.55 -22.49
C PRO A 2 -23.40 33.72 -22.47
N SER A 3 -22.91 34.71 -21.73
CA SER A 3 -21.47 34.93 -21.58
C SER A 3 -20.84 33.77 -20.81
N SER A 4 -19.73 33.23 -21.33
CA SER A 4 -18.90 32.28 -20.60
C SER A 4 -18.16 33.00 -19.48
N ALA A 5 -18.85 33.21 -18.35
CA ALA A 5 -18.19 33.57 -17.11
C ALA A 5 -17.12 32.51 -16.81
N SER A 6 -15.89 32.95 -16.54
CA SER A 6 -14.84 32.05 -16.11
C SER A 6 -15.24 31.44 -14.76
N ASN A 7 -15.56 30.15 -14.75
CA ASN A 7 -15.64 29.35 -13.53
C ASN A 7 -14.24 29.28 -12.91
N VAL A 8 -13.84 30.36 -12.23
CA VAL A 8 -12.71 30.37 -11.30
C VAL A 8 -13.16 29.50 -10.14
N GLN A 9 -12.56 28.32 -10.02
CA GLN A 9 -12.79 27.46 -8.88
C GLN A 9 -12.26 28.18 -7.63
N LYS A 10 -13.19 28.58 -6.76
CA LYS A 10 -12.87 29.17 -5.46
C LYS A 10 -12.74 28.04 -4.46
N TYR A 11 -11.63 28.00 -3.75
CA TYR A 11 -11.44 27.11 -2.61
C TYR A 11 -12.27 27.58 -1.43
N SER A 12 -12.76 26.65 -0.61
CA SER A 12 -13.36 26.94 0.68
C SER A 12 -12.28 27.26 1.72
N ASP A 13 -12.65 27.93 2.82
CA ASP A 13 -11.75 28.19 3.94
C ASP A 13 -11.24 26.88 4.58
N GLU A 14 -12.02 25.79 4.48
CA GLU A 14 -11.64 24.46 4.94
C GLU A 14 -10.57 23.83 4.02
N GLU A 15 -10.73 23.91 2.69
CA GLU A 15 -9.74 23.45 1.72
C GLU A 15 -8.42 24.23 1.87
N ILE A 16 -8.50 25.55 2.08
CA ILE A 16 -7.33 26.41 2.35
C ILE A 16 -6.63 25.98 3.65
N SER A 17 -7.39 25.82 4.74
CA SER A 17 -6.86 25.35 6.03
C SER A 17 -6.20 23.97 5.93
N GLN A 18 -6.76 23.06 5.12
CA GLN A 18 -6.19 21.74 4.86
C GLN A 18 -4.89 21.83 4.04
N LEU A 19 -4.84 22.70 3.02
CA LEU A 19 -3.64 22.96 2.24
C LEU A 19 -2.49 23.53 3.08
N GLU A 20 -2.78 24.48 3.98
CA GLU A 20 -1.79 25.03 4.92
C GLU A 20 -1.23 23.95 5.86
N LYS A 21 -2.11 23.11 6.43
CA LYS A 21 -1.73 21.97 7.27
C LYS A 21 -0.82 20.98 6.53
N LEU A 22 -1.17 20.61 5.30
CA LEU A 22 -0.37 19.70 4.47
C LEU A 22 0.97 20.34 4.07
N ALA A 23 1.03 21.64 3.78
CA ALA A 23 2.28 22.34 3.49
C ALA A 23 3.25 22.32 4.69
N ILE A 24 2.74 22.49 5.91
CA ILE A 24 3.50 22.34 7.16
C ILE A 24 3.99 20.90 7.32
N GLU A 25 3.14 19.91 7.04
CA GLU A 25 3.51 18.49 7.14
C GLU A 25 4.59 18.09 6.14
N LEU A 26 4.50 18.55 4.89
CA LEU A 26 5.51 18.35 3.85
C LEU A 26 6.85 18.96 4.26
N SER A 27 6.84 20.19 4.80
CA SER A 27 8.02 20.83 5.37
C SER A 27 8.63 20.00 6.51
N GLY A 28 7.80 19.42 7.38
CA GLY A 28 8.20 18.48 8.42
C GLY A 28 8.83 17.19 7.88
N ALA A 29 8.25 16.60 6.84
CA ALA A 29 8.78 15.40 6.19
C ALA A 29 10.13 15.67 5.52
N VAL A 30 10.28 16.79 4.78
CA VAL A 30 11.54 17.21 4.16
C VAL A 30 12.64 17.48 5.21
N LYS A 31 12.29 18.06 6.37
CA LYS A 31 13.24 18.20 7.50
C LYS A 31 13.72 16.85 8.03
N ARG A 32 12.83 15.85 8.12
CA ARG A 32 13.20 14.47 8.50
C ARG A 32 14.11 13.79 7.47
N ILE A 33 13.81 13.93 6.17
CA ILE A 33 14.70 13.43 5.09
C ILE A 33 16.09 14.05 5.19
N ARG A 34 16.18 15.37 5.44
CA ARG A 34 17.47 16.05 5.63
C ARG A 34 18.24 15.51 6.84
N ALA A 35 17.56 15.23 7.95
CA ALA A 35 18.18 14.65 9.13
C ALA A 35 18.68 13.22 8.86
N GLU A 36 17.89 12.39 8.17
CA GLU A 36 18.28 11.02 7.80
C GLU A 36 19.53 11.01 6.90
N ASN A 37 19.57 11.88 5.89
CA ASN A 37 20.73 12.09 4.99
C ASN A 37 22.00 12.58 5.71
N GLN A 38 21.90 13.04 6.96
CA GLN A 38 23.06 13.44 7.79
C GLN A 38 23.50 12.32 8.74
N THR A 39 22.77 11.20 8.81
CA THR A 39 23.18 10.05 9.62
C THR A 39 24.17 9.16 8.86
N THR A 40 25.20 8.68 9.57
CA THR A 40 26.20 7.73 9.04
C THR A 40 25.78 6.27 9.20
N LYS A 41 24.47 5.99 9.38
CA LYS A 41 23.97 4.64 9.60
C LYS A 41 23.94 3.84 8.31
N ALA A 42 24.32 2.56 8.40
CA ALA A 42 24.30 1.61 7.28
C ALA A 42 22.89 1.21 6.79
N SER A 43 21.83 1.75 7.40
CA SER A 43 20.43 1.52 7.02
C SER A 43 19.72 2.87 6.93
N TYR A 44 19.34 3.24 5.70
CA TYR A 44 18.60 4.46 5.40
C TYR A 44 17.09 4.21 5.55
N ASN A 45 16.42 5.03 6.36
CA ASN A 45 14.96 4.96 6.49
C ASN A 45 14.26 5.75 5.38
N ASP A 46 13.58 5.08 4.45
CA ASP A 46 12.81 5.72 3.37
C ASP A 46 11.42 6.23 3.79
N ALA A 47 10.92 5.87 4.98
CA ALA A 47 9.58 6.27 5.44
C ALA A 47 9.32 7.80 5.44
N PRO A 48 10.28 8.68 5.79
CA PRO A 48 10.11 10.13 5.65
C PRO A 48 9.91 10.59 4.21
N ARG A 49 10.53 9.91 3.22
CA ARG A 49 10.35 10.19 1.80
C ARG A 49 8.99 9.70 1.30
N GLN A 50 8.54 8.51 1.72
CA GLN A 50 7.21 8.00 1.42
C GLN A 50 6.12 8.95 1.97
N GLN A 51 6.27 9.45 3.20
CA GLN A 51 5.35 10.44 3.76
C GLN A 51 5.37 11.75 2.97
N ALA A 52 6.55 12.25 2.56
CA ALA A 52 6.65 13.46 1.75
C ALA A 52 5.98 13.31 0.38
N MET A 53 6.08 12.14 -0.26
CA MET A 53 5.37 11.84 -1.51
C MET A 53 3.85 11.85 -1.30
N LYS A 54 3.34 11.12 -0.30
CA LYS A 54 1.91 11.10 0.02
C LYS A 54 1.34 12.51 0.25
N VAL A 55 1.99 13.31 1.09
CA VAL A 55 1.52 14.68 1.38
C VAL A 55 1.58 15.57 0.14
N ALA A 56 2.56 15.39 -0.75
CA ALA A 56 2.63 16.11 -2.02
C ALA A 56 1.51 15.69 -3.00
N ASP A 57 1.06 14.43 -2.96
CA ASP A 57 -0.08 13.94 -3.72
C ASP A 57 -1.41 14.44 -3.13
N ASP A 58 -1.56 14.47 -1.80
CA ASP A 58 -2.72 15.05 -1.11
C ASP A 58 -2.88 16.55 -1.42
N ILE A 59 -1.77 17.32 -1.45
CA ILE A 59 -1.75 18.73 -1.89
C ILE A 59 -2.17 18.86 -3.36
N GLN A 60 -1.65 17.99 -4.23
CA GLN A 60 -2.02 18.00 -5.64
C GLN A 60 -3.49 17.64 -5.86
N TYR A 61 -4.05 16.71 -5.08
CA TYR A 61 -5.46 16.34 -5.13
C TYR A 61 -6.36 17.55 -4.82
N LEU A 62 -6.09 18.27 -3.74
CA LEU A 62 -6.84 19.48 -3.37
C LEU A 62 -6.69 20.60 -4.41
N LEU A 63 -5.48 20.83 -4.94
CA LEU A 63 -5.22 21.92 -5.91
C LEU A 63 -5.69 21.64 -7.35
N ARG A 64 -6.11 20.42 -7.68
CA ARG A 64 -6.47 20.03 -9.05
C ARG A 64 -7.98 19.84 -9.17
N GLY A 65 -8.63 20.79 -9.83
CA GLY A 65 -10.00 20.61 -10.28
C GLY A 65 -10.15 19.46 -11.28
N PRO A 66 -11.39 18.99 -11.56
CA PRO A 66 -11.63 17.90 -12.50
C PRO A 66 -11.08 18.15 -13.92
N LYS A 67 -10.96 19.42 -14.34
CA LYS A 67 -10.41 19.78 -15.66
C LYS A 67 -8.91 19.60 -15.72
N GLU A 68 -8.20 20.03 -14.68
CA GLU A 68 -6.76 19.88 -14.51
C GLU A 68 -6.41 18.39 -14.44
N TYR A 69 -7.17 17.61 -13.67
CA TYR A 69 -7.02 16.16 -13.60
C TYR A 69 -7.15 15.50 -14.99
N MET A 70 -8.27 15.72 -15.69
CA MET A 70 -8.49 15.12 -17.01
C MET A 70 -7.44 15.53 -18.06
N ARG A 71 -7.01 16.80 -18.04
CA ARG A 71 -5.93 17.29 -18.91
C ARG A 71 -4.61 16.58 -18.60
N ASP A 72 -4.28 16.43 -17.32
CA ASP A 72 -3.01 15.84 -16.90
C ASP A 72 -2.98 14.32 -17.18
N SER A 73 -4.10 13.61 -17.05
CA SER A 73 -4.25 12.22 -17.52
C SER A 73 -3.96 12.10 -19.02
N TRP A 74 -4.52 12.98 -19.85
CA TRP A 74 -4.26 13.01 -21.29
C TRP A 74 -2.78 13.35 -21.61
N LEU A 75 -2.19 14.34 -20.92
CA LEU A 75 -0.78 14.68 -21.08
C LEU A 75 0.14 13.50 -20.74
N LEU A 76 -0.15 12.75 -19.67
CA LEU A 76 0.60 11.57 -19.28
C LEU A 76 0.48 10.45 -20.32
N GLN A 77 -0.69 10.20 -20.90
CA GLN A 77 -0.86 9.26 -22.01
C GLN A 77 0.01 9.62 -23.22
N MET A 78 0.08 10.91 -23.58
CA MET A 78 0.94 11.37 -24.68
C MET A 78 2.43 11.25 -24.36
N VAL A 79 2.84 11.43 -23.10
CA VAL A 79 4.22 11.19 -22.65
C VAL A 79 4.57 9.69 -22.71
N VAL A 80 3.66 8.80 -22.31
CA VAL A 80 3.85 7.34 -22.43
C VAL A 80 3.98 6.91 -23.88
N ALA A 81 3.10 7.39 -24.78
CA ALA A 81 3.20 7.10 -26.21
C ALA A 81 4.54 7.57 -26.82
N ALA A 82 5.03 8.75 -26.42
CA ALA A 82 6.34 9.25 -26.82
C ALA A 82 7.50 8.41 -26.25
N LEU A 83 7.36 7.90 -25.02
CA LEU A 83 8.36 7.04 -24.38
C LEU A 83 8.47 5.70 -25.10
N VAL A 84 7.34 5.05 -25.42
CA VAL A 84 7.31 3.79 -26.20
C VAL A 84 7.95 3.98 -27.58
N ALA A 85 7.56 5.03 -28.31
CA ALA A 85 8.14 5.29 -29.63
C ALA A 85 9.66 5.55 -29.58
N PHE A 86 10.14 6.31 -28.59
CA PHE A 86 11.57 6.57 -28.42
C PHE A 86 12.34 5.33 -27.97
N GLU A 87 11.69 4.44 -27.22
CA GLU A 87 12.23 3.14 -26.78
C GLU A 87 12.34 2.14 -27.93
N ASP A 88 11.29 1.95 -28.73
CA ASP A 88 11.30 1.07 -29.92
C ASP A 88 12.34 1.54 -30.95
N PHE A 89 12.60 2.86 -31.03
CA PHE A 89 13.67 3.41 -31.86
C PHE A 89 15.08 3.19 -31.28
N LYS A 90 15.22 2.65 -30.05
CA LYS A 90 16.49 2.59 -29.31
C LYS A 90 17.12 3.96 -29.06
N GLY A 91 16.28 4.99 -28.98
CA GLY A 91 16.70 6.39 -28.87
C GLY A 91 17.53 6.68 -27.61
N PHE A 92 17.18 6.05 -26.49
CA PHE A 92 17.95 6.17 -25.25
C PHE A 92 19.37 5.62 -25.35
N ASP A 93 19.61 4.54 -26.10
CA ASP A 93 20.92 3.88 -26.24
C ASP A 93 21.94 4.72 -27.03
N HIS A 94 21.45 5.68 -27.81
CA HIS A 94 22.26 6.50 -28.69
C HIS A 94 22.63 7.87 -28.11
N ILE A 95 22.02 8.27 -26.98
CA ILE A 95 22.41 9.42 -26.16
C ILE A 95 23.58 8.98 -25.26
N PRO A 96 24.63 9.81 -25.06
CA PRO A 96 25.73 9.44 -24.20
C PRO A 96 25.35 9.52 -22.70
N THR A 97 25.82 8.56 -21.90
CA THR A 97 25.59 8.49 -20.43
C THR A 97 25.94 9.81 -19.72
N GLU A 98 27.05 10.42 -20.16
CA GLU A 98 27.51 11.75 -19.79
C GLU A 98 27.68 12.61 -21.06
N GLY A 99 27.12 13.82 -21.05
CA GLY A 99 27.05 14.71 -22.21
C GLY A 99 25.66 14.81 -22.82
N ALA A 100 25.59 15.22 -24.09
CA ALA A 100 24.37 15.44 -24.85
C ALA A 100 24.60 15.08 -26.34
N ILE A 101 23.53 14.82 -27.08
CA ILE A 101 23.54 14.60 -28.54
C ILE A 101 22.59 15.57 -29.23
N SER A 102 22.96 16.11 -30.40
CA SER A 102 22.05 17.00 -31.16
C SER A 102 20.89 16.23 -31.77
N PHE A 103 19.77 16.92 -32.02
CA PHE A 103 18.64 16.31 -32.75
C PHE A 103 19.04 15.81 -34.15
N ALA A 104 20.01 16.46 -34.80
CA ALA A 104 20.50 16.08 -36.13
C ALA A 104 21.34 14.79 -36.10
N GLU A 105 22.23 14.64 -35.12
CA GLU A 105 23.02 13.42 -34.94
C GLU A 105 22.14 12.25 -34.49
N MET A 106 21.16 12.50 -33.61
CA MET A 106 20.18 11.50 -33.21
C MET A 106 19.37 11.00 -34.41
N ALA A 107 18.81 11.92 -35.21
CA ALA A 107 18.11 11.61 -36.44
C ALA A 107 18.94 10.77 -37.42
N LYS A 108 20.23 11.12 -37.60
CA LYS A 108 21.18 10.36 -38.42
C LYS A 108 21.43 8.94 -37.88
N LYS A 109 21.62 8.77 -36.56
CA LYS A 109 21.80 7.44 -35.93
C LYS A 109 20.55 6.56 -36.06
N LEU A 110 19.38 7.18 -35.96
CA LEU A 110 18.08 6.51 -35.96
C LEU A 110 17.48 6.30 -37.37
N ASN A 111 18.12 6.82 -38.43
CA ASN A 111 17.57 6.88 -39.79
C ASN A 111 16.14 7.47 -39.83
N ALA A 112 15.96 8.62 -39.16
CA ALA A 112 14.66 9.25 -38.95
C ALA A 112 14.72 10.77 -39.19
N ASP A 113 13.57 11.41 -39.42
CA ASP A 113 13.50 12.86 -39.59
C ASP A 113 13.84 13.62 -38.30
N VAL A 114 14.66 14.67 -38.42
CA VAL A 114 15.00 15.59 -37.30
C VAL A 114 13.75 16.15 -36.62
N ASN A 115 12.72 16.47 -37.40
CA ASN A 115 11.46 16.99 -36.89
C ASN A 115 10.62 15.91 -36.18
N LEU A 116 10.69 14.64 -36.62
CA LEU A 116 10.04 13.52 -35.94
C LEU A 116 10.69 13.27 -34.57
N ILE A 117 12.02 13.18 -34.54
CA ILE A 117 12.79 13.04 -33.30
C ILE A 117 12.47 14.18 -32.32
N ARG A 118 12.46 15.44 -32.78
CA ARG A 118 12.09 16.60 -31.95
C ARG A 118 10.66 16.49 -31.40
N ARG A 119 9.69 16.06 -32.22
CA ARG A 119 8.29 15.89 -31.77
C ARG A 119 8.12 14.78 -30.73
N ILE A 120 8.83 13.67 -30.85
CA ILE A 120 8.81 12.55 -29.89
C ILE A 120 9.53 12.94 -28.59
N THR A 121 10.67 13.61 -28.69
CA THR A 121 11.49 13.95 -27.51
C THR A 121 10.98 15.16 -26.73
N ASN A 122 10.23 16.08 -27.36
CA ASN A 122 9.66 17.25 -26.68
C ASN A 122 8.79 16.89 -25.44
N PRO A 123 7.81 15.96 -25.51
CA PRO A 123 7.10 15.48 -24.33
C PRO A 123 8.02 14.87 -23.25
N LEU A 124 9.07 14.14 -23.66
CA LEU A 124 10.03 13.54 -22.74
C LEU A 124 10.90 14.59 -22.02
N VAL A 125 11.25 15.68 -22.71
CA VAL A 125 11.91 16.85 -22.09
C VAL A 125 10.95 17.57 -21.14
N ALA A 126 9.72 17.87 -21.56
CA ALA A 126 8.74 18.60 -20.77
C ALA A 126 8.34 17.85 -19.48
N SER A 127 8.23 16.53 -19.55
CA SER A 127 8.00 15.62 -18.41
C SER A 127 9.25 15.30 -17.58
N LYS A 128 10.41 15.89 -17.94
CA LYS A 128 11.71 15.71 -17.27
C LYS A 128 12.24 14.27 -17.31
N VAL A 129 11.80 13.46 -18.27
CA VAL A 129 12.40 12.16 -18.62
C VAL A 129 13.76 12.41 -19.30
N LEU A 130 13.82 13.35 -20.24
CA LEU A 130 15.06 13.85 -20.85
C LEU A 130 15.37 15.29 -20.39
N LYS A 131 16.56 15.78 -20.71
CA LYS A 131 16.96 17.18 -20.59
C LYS A 131 17.21 17.78 -21.96
N LEU A 132 16.78 19.01 -22.18
CA LEU A 132 17.23 19.85 -23.30
C LEU A 132 18.51 20.60 -22.89
N VAL A 133 19.48 20.64 -23.79
CA VAL A 133 20.77 21.32 -23.64
C VAL A 133 20.94 22.22 -24.86
N ASP A 134 21.35 23.48 -24.64
CA ASP A 134 21.59 24.53 -25.65
C ASP A 134 20.42 24.85 -26.62
N GLY A 135 19.24 24.23 -26.43
CA GLY A 135 18.06 24.38 -27.29
C GLY A 135 17.98 23.36 -28.45
N ASP A 136 19.07 22.67 -28.77
CA ASP A 136 19.19 21.78 -29.94
C ASP A 136 19.73 20.37 -29.63
N LYS A 137 20.12 20.11 -28.37
CA LYS A 137 20.64 18.80 -27.92
C LYS A 137 19.78 18.21 -26.81
N ILE A 138 19.79 16.89 -26.72
CA ILE A 138 19.18 16.14 -25.62
C ILE A 138 20.23 15.36 -24.84
N ALA A 139 20.02 15.32 -23.52
CA ALA A 139 20.86 14.62 -22.56
C ALA A 139 19.99 13.82 -21.59
N HIS A 140 20.60 12.84 -20.93
CA HIS A 140 19.89 12.09 -19.90
C HIS A 140 19.56 12.92 -18.66
N SER A 141 18.35 12.73 -18.14
CA SER A 141 18.00 13.10 -16.78
C SER A 141 18.33 11.96 -15.81
N THR A 142 18.17 12.19 -14.51
CA THR A 142 18.21 11.13 -13.51
C THR A 142 17.17 10.02 -13.80
N ARG A 143 16.01 10.37 -14.36
CA ARG A 143 14.94 9.41 -14.72
C ARG A 143 15.30 8.56 -15.92
N SER A 144 15.85 9.14 -17.00
CA SER A 144 16.28 8.32 -18.15
C SER A 144 17.55 7.53 -17.84
N ARG A 145 18.41 7.96 -16.91
CA ARG A 145 19.55 7.13 -16.48
C ARG A 145 19.13 5.86 -15.75
N SER A 146 18.05 5.87 -14.95
CA SER A 146 17.50 4.63 -14.39
C SER A 146 16.89 3.69 -15.44
N LEU A 147 16.63 4.17 -16.66
CA LEU A 147 16.23 3.36 -17.80
C LEU A 147 17.44 2.79 -18.58
N ILE A 148 18.69 3.06 -18.17
CA ILE A 148 19.89 2.75 -18.98
C ILE A 148 20.91 2.00 -18.12
N GLY A 149 21.55 0.99 -18.70
CA GLY A 149 22.43 0.06 -17.98
C GLY A 149 21.68 -0.94 -17.08
N ILE A 150 20.46 -0.60 -16.63
CA ILE A 150 19.53 -1.50 -15.96
C ILE A 150 18.51 -2.00 -16.99
N GLN A 151 18.85 -3.07 -17.73
CA GLN A 151 17.93 -3.81 -18.62
C GLN A 151 16.59 -4.15 -17.93
N GLN A 152 16.67 -4.33 -16.61
CA GLN A 152 15.65 -4.80 -15.68
C GLN A 152 14.58 -3.74 -15.32
N ALA A 153 14.91 -2.45 -15.36
CA ALA A 153 13.99 -1.36 -15.03
C ALA A 153 13.31 -0.83 -16.30
N ARG A 154 14.09 -0.70 -17.37
CA ARG A 154 13.62 -0.31 -18.71
C ARG A 154 12.57 -1.28 -19.26
N GLY A 155 12.82 -2.57 -19.11
CA GLY A 155 11.97 -3.60 -19.67
C GLY A 155 10.64 -3.79 -18.94
N HIS A 156 10.54 -3.49 -17.63
CA HIS A 156 9.27 -3.54 -16.91
C HIS A 156 8.28 -2.50 -17.47
N ASP A 157 8.72 -1.24 -17.60
CA ASP A 157 7.94 -0.19 -18.25
C ASP A 157 7.65 -0.55 -19.71
N THR A 158 8.58 -1.21 -20.42
CA THR A 158 8.37 -1.67 -21.79
C THR A 158 7.27 -2.73 -21.87
N VAL A 159 7.25 -3.75 -20.99
CA VAL A 159 6.21 -4.79 -20.97
C VAL A 159 4.83 -4.18 -20.74
N PHE A 160 4.68 -3.34 -19.71
CA PHE A 160 3.39 -2.72 -19.41
C PHE A 160 2.94 -1.78 -20.53
N ASN A 161 3.83 -0.92 -21.05
CA ASN A 161 3.44 0.06 -22.07
C ASN A 161 3.26 -0.53 -23.48
N LYS A 162 3.97 -1.62 -23.83
CA LYS A 162 3.90 -2.26 -25.16
C LYS A 162 2.81 -3.34 -25.26
N TYR A 163 2.51 -4.04 -24.16
CA TYR A 163 1.60 -5.18 -24.17
C TYR A 163 0.33 -4.96 -23.35
N VAL A 164 0.45 -4.53 -22.09
CA VAL A 164 -0.72 -4.37 -21.20
C VAL A 164 -1.54 -3.13 -21.57
N HIS A 165 -0.90 -1.98 -21.74
CA HIS A 165 -1.56 -0.70 -21.99
C HIS A 165 -2.41 -0.70 -23.28
N PRO A 166 -1.96 -1.24 -24.44
CA PRO A 166 -2.81 -1.33 -25.63
C PRO A 166 -4.04 -2.24 -25.42
N GLY A 167 -3.89 -3.34 -24.68
CA GLY A 167 -5.01 -4.19 -24.26
C GLY A 167 -6.03 -3.45 -23.40
N ALA A 168 -5.56 -2.65 -22.43
CA ALA A 168 -6.42 -1.84 -21.58
C ALA A 168 -7.19 -0.76 -22.38
N LEU A 169 -6.54 -0.09 -23.33
CA LEU A 169 -7.21 0.88 -24.21
C LEU A 169 -8.18 0.23 -25.21
N ALA A 170 -8.03 -1.06 -25.51
CA ALA A 170 -8.93 -1.80 -26.38
C ALA A 170 -10.26 -2.21 -25.71
N MET A 171 -10.41 -2.05 -24.39
CA MET A 171 -11.61 -2.45 -23.62
C MET A 171 -12.95 -2.02 -24.23
N PRO A 172 -13.15 -0.75 -24.68
CA PRO A 172 -14.44 -0.34 -25.26
C PRO A 172 -14.81 -1.15 -26.50
N SER A 173 -13.83 -1.39 -27.38
CA SER A 173 -14.00 -2.18 -28.61
C SER A 173 -14.15 -3.67 -28.32
N TYR A 174 -13.43 -4.17 -27.31
CA TYR A 174 -13.51 -5.56 -26.85
C TYR A 174 -14.91 -5.88 -26.30
N PHE A 175 -15.39 -5.11 -25.31
CA PHE A 175 -16.71 -5.33 -24.70
C PHE A 175 -17.87 -4.99 -25.65
N ALA A 176 -17.65 -4.17 -26.68
CA ALA A 176 -18.60 -3.99 -27.77
C ALA A 176 -18.71 -5.22 -28.68
N LYS A 177 -17.61 -5.98 -28.89
CA LYS A 177 -17.59 -7.20 -29.72
C LYS A 177 -18.05 -8.44 -28.97
N TYR A 178 -17.54 -8.65 -27.75
CA TYR A 178 -17.74 -9.89 -26.97
C TYR A 178 -18.78 -9.76 -25.84
N GLY A 179 -19.33 -8.56 -25.64
CA GLY A 179 -20.27 -8.25 -24.56
C GLY A 179 -19.57 -7.94 -23.24
N ARG A 180 -20.33 -7.42 -22.27
CA ARG A 180 -19.82 -6.97 -20.96
C ARG A 180 -19.71 -8.14 -19.97
N LYS A 181 -18.78 -9.07 -20.24
CA LYS A 181 -18.45 -10.20 -19.37
C LYS A 181 -16.95 -10.20 -19.05
N GLU A 182 -16.59 -10.70 -17.88
CA GLU A 182 -15.21 -10.92 -17.47
C GLU A 182 -14.50 -11.87 -18.48
N PRO A 183 -13.29 -11.53 -18.98
CA PRO A 183 -12.50 -12.44 -19.80
C PRO A 183 -11.81 -13.48 -18.89
N THR A 184 -12.39 -14.66 -18.75
CA THR A 184 -11.94 -15.71 -17.82
C THR A 184 -11.05 -16.79 -18.45
N THR A 185 -10.65 -16.63 -19.72
CA THR A 185 -9.93 -17.65 -20.50
C THR A 185 -8.58 -17.16 -21.02
N ARG A 186 -7.64 -18.09 -21.23
CA ARG A 186 -6.30 -17.82 -21.81
C ARG A 186 -6.32 -17.38 -23.30
N HIS A 187 -7.41 -17.66 -24.00
CA HIS A 187 -7.73 -17.14 -25.34
C HIS A 187 -8.70 -15.97 -25.21
N HIS A 188 -8.88 -15.18 -26.27
CA HIS A 188 -9.85 -14.08 -26.28
C HIS A 188 -9.61 -13.00 -25.22
N THR A 189 -8.38 -12.88 -24.73
CA THR A 189 -7.98 -11.84 -23.77
C THR A 189 -7.95 -10.46 -24.43
N LEU A 190 -8.01 -9.39 -23.62
CA LEU A 190 -7.87 -8.01 -24.13
C LEU A 190 -6.52 -7.79 -24.83
N PHE A 191 -5.45 -8.42 -24.33
CA PHE A 191 -4.14 -8.44 -24.98
C PHE A 191 -4.24 -9.03 -26.39
N THR A 192 -4.70 -10.28 -26.52
CA THR A 192 -4.74 -10.99 -27.81
C THR A 192 -5.71 -10.34 -28.80
N PHE A 193 -6.80 -9.73 -28.31
CA PHE A 193 -7.69 -8.89 -29.11
C PHE A 193 -6.99 -7.65 -29.65
N ALA A 194 -6.30 -6.87 -28.80
CA ALA A 194 -5.59 -5.66 -29.22
C ALA A 194 -4.45 -5.94 -30.22
N GLN A 195 -3.81 -7.10 -30.12
CA GLN A 195 -2.76 -7.56 -31.02
C GLN A 195 -3.29 -8.25 -32.31
N GLY A 196 -4.61 -8.30 -32.52
CA GLY A 196 -5.23 -8.91 -33.70
C GLY A 196 -4.99 -10.42 -33.82
N CYS A 197 -5.00 -11.12 -32.68
CA CYS A 197 -4.72 -12.55 -32.56
C CYS A 197 -5.61 -13.28 -31.51
N PRO A 198 -6.94 -12.99 -31.40
CA PRO A 198 -7.76 -13.44 -30.28
C PRO A 198 -7.87 -14.96 -30.09
N GLU A 199 -7.66 -15.74 -31.15
CA GLU A 199 -7.66 -17.21 -31.10
C GLU A 199 -6.37 -17.79 -30.46
N LEU A 200 -5.28 -17.01 -30.40
CA LEU A 200 -4.02 -17.43 -29.81
C LEU A 200 -4.00 -17.16 -28.31
N THR A 201 -3.15 -17.88 -27.58
CA THR A 201 -2.72 -17.47 -26.24
C THR A 201 -1.80 -16.24 -26.32
N MET A 202 -1.61 -15.56 -25.18
CA MET A 202 -0.62 -14.48 -25.03
C MET A 202 0.77 -14.89 -25.53
N TRP A 203 1.25 -16.07 -25.11
CA TRP A 203 2.56 -16.59 -25.47
C TRP A 203 2.72 -16.88 -26.97
N GLU A 204 1.70 -17.46 -27.61
CA GLU A 204 1.71 -17.72 -29.05
C GLU A 204 1.67 -16.43 -29.87
N CYS A 205 0.91 -15.43 -29.41
CA CYS A 205 0.88 -14.14 -30.07
C CYS A 205 2.22 -13.39 -29.93
N MET A 206 2.88 -13.48 -28.78
CA MET A 206 4.27 -12.98 -28.62
C MET A 206 5.26 -13.77 -29.48
N ARG A 207 5.17 -15.12 -29.55
CA ARG A 207 5.99 -15.94 -30.47
C ARG A 207 5.87 -15.46 -31.91
N ARG A 208 4.65 -15.13 -32.36
CA ARG A 208 4.36 -14.62 -33.71
C ARG A 208 5.01 -13.25 -33.99
N GLN A 209 5.23 -12.44 -32.96
CA GLN A 209 5.85 -11.11 -33.08
C GLN A 209 7.38 -11.15 -33.01
N GLY A 210 7.96 -12.20 -32.42
CA GLY A 210 9.40 -12.47 -32.36
C GLY A 210 9.77 -13.17 -31.05
N PRO A 211 10.62 -14.23 -31.07
CA PRO A 211 10.97 -14.99 -29.87
C PRO A 211 11.64 -14.13 -28.79
N GLU A 212 12.36 -13.08 -29.17
CA GLU A 212 12.97 -12.11 -28.26
C GLU A 212 11.97 -11.38 -27.36
N ASN A 213 10.70 -11.25 -27.79
CA ASN A 213 9.66 -10.60 -27.00
C ASN A 213 9.27 -11.42 -25.75
N ILE A 214 9.37 -12.74 -25.83
CA ILE A 214 9.07 -13.65 -24.71
C ILE A 214 10.23 -13.62 -23.72
N GLN A 215 11.47 -13.70 -24.21
CA GLN A 215 12.65 -13.58 -23.35
C GLN A 215 12.63 -12.24 -22.60
N MET A 216 12.35 -11.15 -23.32
CA MET A 216 12.15 -9.83 -22.71
C MET A 216 11.02 -9.85 -21.68
N PHE A 217 9.86 -10.44 -21.96
CA PHE A 217 8.76 -10.51 -21.01
C PHE A 217 9.16 -11.26 -19.73
N MET A 218 9.72 -12.47 -19.88
CA MET A 218 10.14 -13.33 -18.77
C MET A 218 11.21 -12.69 -17.90
N ASP A 219 12.26 -12.10 -18.49
CA ASP A 219 13.31 -11.45 -17.71
C ASP A 219 12.79 -10.25 -16.89
N ASN A 220 11.76 -9.55 -17.38
CA ASN A 220 11.16 -8.45 -16.63
C ASN A 220 10.17 -8.90 -15.55
N MET A 221 9.43 -9.99 -15.76
CA MET A 221 8.63 -10.59 -14.70
C MET A 221 9.51 -11.22 -13.61
N ALA A 222 10.66 -11.80 -13.96
CA ALA A 222 11.64 -12.29 -12.98
C ALA A 222 12.19 -11.14 -12.10
N VAL A 223 12.47 -9.98 -12.68
CA VAL A 223 12.88 -8.77 -11.94
C VAL A 223 11.76 -8.28 -11.02
N TRP A 224 10.53 -8.19 -11.54
CA TRP A 224 9.37 -7.78 -10.77
C TRP A 224 9.16 -8.70 -9.56
N SER A 225 9.11 -10.01 -9.78
CA SER A 225 8.96 -11.03 -8.73
C SER A 225 10.12 -11.01 -7.72
N GLY A 226 11.33 -10.65 -8.15
CA GLY A 226 12.50 -10.46 -7.29
C GLY A 226 12.41 -9.25 -6.36
N ASN A 227 11.62 -8.23 -6.71
CA ASN A 227 11.33 -7.06 -5.88
C ASN A 227 10.12 -7.27 -4.94
N GLN A 228 9.32 -8.31 -5.14
CA GLN A 228 8.19 -8.65 -4.28
C GLN A 228 8.62 -9.48 -3.04
N PRO A 229 7.84 -9.48 -1.94
CA PRO A 229 8.09 -10.36 -0.79
C PRO A 229 8.21 -11.83 -1.22
N LYS A 230 9.27 -12.51 -0.79
CA LYS A 230 9.58 -13.87 -1.26
C LYS A 230 8.71 -14.95 -0.60
N TYR A 231 8.50 -14.84 0.70
CA TYR A 231 7.69 -15.78 1.49
C TYR A 231 6.88 -15.08 2.62
N GLY A 232 6.80 -13.74 2.59
CA GLY A 232 6.06 -12.93 3.56
C GLY A 232 6.56 -13.06 5.01
N THR A 233 5.63 -13.00 5.97
CA THR A 233 5.88 -13.16 7.41
C THR A 233 5.81 -14.62 7.89
N TYR A 234 5.73 -15.60 6.98
CA TYR A 234 5.55 -17.01 7.35
C TYR A 234 6.83 -17.60 7.97
N ASP A 235 6.68 -18.34 9.07
CA ASP A 235 7.77 -19.00 9.77
C ASP A 235 7.93 -20.45 9.29
N PHE A 236 9.05 -20.74 8.64
CA PHE A 236 9.39 -22.08 8.12
C PHE A 236 10.16 -22.94 9.13
N ARG A 237 10.58 -22.41 10.29
CA ARG A 237 11.51 -23.11 11.21
C ARG A 237 10.97 -24.40 11.80
N TRP A 238 9.66 -24.50 12.01
CA TRP A 238 9.00 -25.72 12.51
C TRP A 238 9.18 -26.94 11.60
N ILE A 239 9.40 -26.72 10.29
CA ILE A 239 9.62 -27.77 9.28
C ILE A 239 10.85 -28.61 9.62
N VAL A 240 11.88 -27.99 10.22
CA VAL A 240 13.13 -28.68 10.58
C VAL A 240 12.88 -29.80 11.58
N ASP A 241 12.02 -29.57 12.57
CA ASP A 241 11.73 -30.57 13.62
C ASP A 241 10.73 -31.64 13.17
N VAL A 242 9.81 -31.31 12.26
CA VAL A 242 8.97 -32.31 11.59
C VAL A 242 9.81 -33.17 10.64
N GLY A 243 10.72 -32.56 9.88
CA GLY A 243 11.60 -33.25 8.95
C GLY A 243 12.55 -34.25 9.62
N LYS A 244 13.01 -33.97 10.85
CA LYS A 244 13.77 -34.93 11.67
C LYS A 244 12.93 -36.16 12.05
N LYS A 245 11.63 -35.99 12.33
CA LYS A 245 10.71 -37.07 12.74
C LYS A 245 10.21 -37.92 11.57
N GLN A 246 10.19 -37.36 10.36
CA GLN A 246 9.67 -37.99 9.15
C GLN A 246 10.79 -38.10 8.09
N PRO A 247 11.75 -39.05 8.21
CA PRO A 247 12.84 -39.19 7.24
C PRO A 247 12.34 -39.50 5.83
N GLY A 248 13.04 -39.02 4.80
CA GLY A 248 12.73 -39.28 3.38
C GLY A 248 11.55 -38.50 2.78
N ARG A 249 10.61 -37.99 3.59
CA ARG A 249 9.46 -37.20 3.10
C ARG A 249 9.91 -35.89 2.40
N PRO A 250 9.37 -35.50 1.24
CA PRO A 250 9.58 -34.17 0.69
C PRO A 250 9.09 -33.08 1.66
N LEU A 251 9.87 -32.02 1.87
CA LEU A 251 9.56 -30.97 2.86
C LEU A 251 8.88 -29.76 2.24
N VAL A 252 9.41 -29.27 1.12
CA VAL A 252 8.86 -28.11 0.41
C VAL A 252 8.87 -28.42 -1.08
N VAL A 253 7.73 -28.26 -1.74
CA VAL A 253 7.60 -28.24 -3.20
C VAL A 253 7.26 -26.80 -3.59
N ASP A 254 8.19 -26.14 -4.28
CA ASP A 254 8.06 -24.79 -4.84
C ASP A 254 7.45 -24.94 -6.24
N VAL A 255 6.15 -24.66 -6.37
CA VAL A 255 5.33 -24.86 -7.58
C VAL A 255 5.29 -23.56 -8.37
N GLY A 256 5.84 -23.57 -9.59
CA GLY A 256 6.14 -22.34 -10.33
C GLY A 256 7.39 -21.64 -9.77
N ALA A 257 8.42 -22.44 -9.44
CA ALA A 257 9.60 -21.98 -8.70
C ALA A 257 10.45 -20.93 -9.43
N SER A 258 10.27 -20.79 -10.74
CA SER A 258 11.08 -19.94 -11.62
C SER A 258 12.58 -20.25 -11.43
N ARG A 259 13.42 -19.21 -11.28
CA ARG A 259 14.86 -19.34 -10.97
C ARG A 259 15.15 -19.74 -9.50
N GLY A 260 14.15 -20.20 -8.75
CA GLY A 260 14.27 -20.76 -7.39
C GLY A 260 14.57 -19.75 -6.27
N HIS A 261 14.35 -18.46 -6.53
CA HIS A 261 14.71 -17.36 -5.62
C HIS A 261 13.95 -17.37 -4.30
N VAL A 262 12.80 -18.06 -4.22
CA VAL A 262 12.01 -18.28 -3.00
C VAL A 262 12.62 -19.41 -2.17
N THR A 263 12.78 -20.61 -2.75
CA THR A 263 13.46 -21.74 -2.07
C THR A 263 14.82 -21.33 -1.50
N GLN A 264 15.64 -20.58 -2.25
CA GLN A 264 16.91 -20.03 -1.72
C GLN A 264 16.73 -19.17 -0.45
N ALA A 265 15.68 -18.36 -0.41
CA ALA A 265 15.42 -17.47 0.71
C ALA A 265 14.84 -18.23 1.91
N ILE A 266 13.99 -19.25 1.68
CA ILE A 266 13.50 -20.15 2.72
C ILE A 266 14.66 -20.93 3.34
N LEU A 267 15.56 -21.50 2.54
CA LEU A 267 16.76 -22.21 3.03
C LEU A 267 17.65 -21.30 3.88
N LYS A 268 17.91 -20.06 3.44
CA LYS A 268 18.70 -19.07 4.18
C LYS A 268 18.03 -18.62 5.48
N ALA A 269 16.70 -18.48 5.48
CA ALA A 269 15.93 -18.15 6.67
C ALA A 269 15.76 -19.33 7.65
N THR A 270 16.01 -20.56 7.19
CA THR A 270 15.75 -21.80 7.92
C THR A 270 16.99 -22.69 8.03
N PRO A 271 18.01 -22.29 8.82
CA PRO A 271 19.18 -23.14 9.06
C PRO A 271 18.79 -24.52 9.59
N GLY A 272 19.28 -25.58 8.93
CA GLY A 272 18.92 -26.96 9.24
C GLY A 272 17.77 -27.55 8.40
N LEU A 273 17.15 -26.77 7.51
CA LEU A 273 16.28 -27.31 6.47
C LEU A 273 17.13 -28.07 5.43
N ASP A 274 16.77 -29.33 5.18
CA ASP A 274 17.46 -30.18 4.21
C ASP A 274 17.09 -29.79 2.77
N ALA A 275 18.01 -29.13 2.08
CA ALA A 275 17.85 -28.71 0.69
C ALA A 275 17.55 -29.89 -0.25
N SER A 276 18.06 -31.10 0.01
CA SER A 276 17.79 -32.28 -0.84
C SER A 276 16.34 -32.74 -0.82
N ARG A 277 15.59 -32.32 0.21
CA ARG A 277 14.16 -32.59 0.41
C ARG A 277 13.29 -31.41 -0.03
N CYS A 278 13.89 -30.36 -0.58
CA CYS A 278 13.20 -29.29 -1.30
C CYS A 278 13.14 -29.64 -2.79
N VAL A 279 12.00 -29.40 -3.43
CA VAL A 279 11.75 -29.65 -4.86
C VAL A 279 11.34 -28.34 -5.51
N LEU A 280 11.92 -28.05 -6.68
CA LEU A 280 11.56 -26.91 -7.51
C LEU A 280 10.90 -27.43 -8.79
N GLU A 281 9.69 -26.94 -9.07
CA GLU A 281 8.84 -27.33 -10.19
C GLU A 281 8.51 -26.14 -11.07
N ASP A 282 8.79 -26.27 -12.36
CA ASP A 282 8.49 -25.27 -13.38
C ASP A 282 8.52 -25.92 -14.78
N LEU A 283 8.20 -25.15 -15.83
CA LEU A 283 8.24 -25.60 -17.21
C LEU A 283 9.65 -26.09 -17.62
N PRO A 284 9.75 -27.03 -18.61
CA PRO A 284 11.02 -27.62 -19.01
C PRO A 284 12.13 -26.60 -19.32
N GLU A 285 11.82 -25.55 -20.07
CA GLU A 285 12.76 -24.49 -20.44
C GLU A 285 13.31 -23.72 -19.22
N VAL A 286 12.49 -23.50 -18.19
CA VAL A 286 12.87 -22.80 -16.96
C VAL A 286 13.75 -23.70 -16.09
N ILE A 287 13.41 -24.99 -16.00
CA ILE A 287 14.20 -25.98 -15.25
C ILE A 287 15.56 -26.23 -15.91
N GLU A 288 15.66 -26.25 -17.24
CA GLU A 288 16.95 -26.30 -17.93
C GLU A 288 17.77 -25.01 -17.75
N GLU A 289 17.15 -23.83 -17.72
CA GLU A 289 17.85 -22.59 -17.35
C GLU A 289 18.39 -22.67 -15.90
N LEU A 290 17.57 -23.10 -14.95
CA LEU A 290 17.96 -23.22 -13.54
C LEU A 290 19.12 -24.22 -13.35
N LYS A 291 19.10 -25.36 -14.07
CA LYS A 291 20.22 -26.32 -14.08
C LYS A 291 21.50 -25.69 -14.65
N ARG A 292 21.40 -24.89 -15.71
CA ARG A 292 22.54 -24.18 -16.33
C ARG A 292 23.12 -23.10 -15.43
N LEU A 293 22.29 -22.42 -14.64
CA LEU A 293 22.72 -21.40 -13.67
C LEU A 293 23.41 -21.99 -12.43
N ASP A 294 23.13 -23.26 -12.11
CA ASP A 294 23.69 -24.04 -10.99
C ASP A 294 23.90 -23.25 -9.67
N PRO A 295 22.87 -22.58 -9.13
CA PRO A 295 23.00 -21.82 -7.90
C PRO A 295 23.34 -22.73 -6.70
N GLU A 296 24.44 -22.42 -6.02
CA GLU A 296 25.05 -23.23 -4.96
C GLU A 296 24.04 -23.69 -3.89
N ASP A 297 23.23 -22.77 -3.37
CA ASP A 297 22.20 -23.04 -2.34
C ASP A 297 21.15 -24.07 -2.76
N LEU A 298 20.94 -24.27 -4.07
CA LEU A 298 19.93 -25.18 -4.64
C LEU A 298 20.53 -26.44 -5.27
N ARG A 299 21.85 -26.64 -5.22
CA ARG A 299 22.50 -27.81 -5.85
C ARG A 299 21.89 -29.13 -5.42
N ALA A 300 21.71 -29.30 -4.11
CA ALA A 300 21.12 -30.49 -3.52
C ALA A 300 19.61 -30.65 -3.86
N SER A 301 18.89 -29.55 -4.06
CA SER A 301 17.45 -29.56 -4.29
C SER A 301 17.06 -30.23 -5.60
N ARG A 302 15.99 -31.03 -5.55
CA ARG A 302 15.44 -31.71 -6.73
C ARG A 302 14.79 -30.68 -7.66
N LYS A 303 14.92 -30.88 -8.97
CA LYS A 303 14.41 -29.97 -10.02
C LYS A 303 13.59 -30.81 -10.99
N ILE A 304 12.30 -30.52 -11.12
CA ILE A 304 11.35 -31.32 -11.90
C ILE A 304 10.70 -30.43 -12.95
N ALA A 305 10.82 -30.83 -14.22
CA ALA A 305 10.16 -30.17 -15.34
C ALA A 305 8.69 -30.62 -15.42
N ILE A 306 7.75 -29.70 -15.20
CA ILE A 306 6.32 -29.98 -15.21
C ILE A 306 5.48 -28.73 -15.52
N ASP A 307 4.38 -28.95 -16.24
CA ASP A 307 3.23 -28.03 -16.31
C ASP A 307 2.27 -28.34 -15.15
N PHE A 308 2.01 -27.39 -14.25
CA PHE A 308 1.15 -27.61 -13.07
C PHE A 308 -0.34 -27.85 -13.39
N HIS A 309 -0.75 -27.77 -14.66
CA HIS A 309 -2.06 -28.30 -15.13
C HIS A 309 -2.02 -29.83 -15.38
N LYS A 310 -0.95 -30.52 -14.96
CA LYS A 310 -0.80 -31.98 -15.00
C LYS A 310 -0.67 -32.52 -13.59
N GLU A 311 -0.89 -33.83 -13.45
CA GLU A 311 -0.83 -34.52 -12.15
C GLU A 311 0.47 -34.20 -11.39
N GLN A 312 0.33 -33.68 -10.17
CA GLN A 312 1.44 -33.33 -9.29
C GLN A 312 2.27 -34.59 -8.92
N PRO A 313 3.57 -34.68 -9.33
CA PRO A 313 4.38 -35.90 -9.25
C PRO A 313 5.00 -36.14 -7.88
N VAL A 314 5.19 -35.10 -7.07
CA VAL A 314 5.64 -35.22 -5.69
C VAL A 314 4.41 -35.39 -4.81
N LYS A 315 4.17 -36.62 -4.33
CA LYS A 315 3.08 -36.94 -3.40
C LYS A 315 3.51 -36.79 -1.95
N GLY A 316 2.59 -36.37 -1.10
CA GLY A 316 2.74 -36.31 0.35
C GLY A 316 3.80 -35.34 0.86
N ALA A 317 4.14 -34.27 0.13
CA ALA A 317 5.08 -33.27 0.64
C ALA A 317 4.51 -32.54 1.86
N LEU A 318 5.35 -32.15 2.83
CA LEU A 318 4.86 -31.43 4.01
C LEU A 318 4.29 -30.04 3.64
N ILE A 319 4.93 -29.35 2.70
CA ILE A 319 4.45 -28.10 2.12
C ILE A 319 4.46 -28.16 0.60
N TYR A 320 3.34 -27.75 0.00
CA TYR A 320 3.30 -27.22 -1.37
C TYR A 320 3.23 -25.70 -1.25
N PHE A 321 4.06 -24.99 -2.00
CA PHE A 321 4.15 -23.53 -1.97
C PHE A 321 3.95 -23.02 -3.40
N ILE A 322 2.97 -22.14 -3.61
CA ILE A 322 2.67 -21.52 -4.90
C ILE A 322 2.61 -20.00 -4.72
N ARG A 323 3.27 -19.25 -5.60
CA ARG A 323 3.45 -17.79 -5.46
C ARG A 323 3.38 -17.09 -6.80
N THR A 324 2.59 -16.00 -6.88
CA THR A 324 2.45 -15.17 -8.09
C THR A 324 2.28 -16.03 -9.33
N CYS A 325 1.26 -16.89 -9.31
CA CYS A 325 0.91 -17.85 -10.35
C CYS A 325 -0.60 -17.91 -10.52
N LEU A 326 -1.37 -18.03 -9.43
CA LEU A 326 -2.83 -18.15 -9.50
C LEU A 326 -3.48 -16.82 -9.92
N HIS A 327 -2.79 -15.69 -9.78
CA HIS A 327 -3.25 -14.40 -10.32
C HIS A 327 -3.18 -14.30 -11.85
N ASP A 328 -2.45 -15.17 -12.55
CA ASP A 328 -2.43 -15.23 -14.03
C ASP A 328 -3.68 -15.89 -14.64
N TYR A 329 -4.54 -16.51 -13.81
CA TYR A 329 -5.66 -17.35 -14.25
C TYR A 329 -7.01 -16.91 -13.68
N GLY A 330 -8.08 -17.21 -14.43
CA GLY A 330 -9.45 -17.12 -13.96
C GLY A 330 -9.76 -18.09 -12.79
N ASP A 331 -10.92 -17.92 -12.16
CA ASP A 331 -11.27 -18.65 -10.93
C ASP A 331 -11.39 -20.17 -11.13
N ASP A 332 -12.01 -20.62 -12.22
CA ASP A 332 -12.22 -22.06 -12.47
C ASP A 332 -10.91 -22.81 -12.76
N GLU A 333 -10.00 -22.18 -13.52
CA GLU A 333 -8.67 -22.71 -13.83
C GLU A 333 -7.75 -22.69 -12.58
N SER A 334 -7.86 -21.66 -11.75
CA SER A 334 -7.20 -21.63 -10.44
C SER A 334 -7.66 -22.77 -9.53
N ILE A 335 -8.97 -23.09 -9.54
CA ILE A 335 -9.54 -24.21 -8.79
C ILE A 335 -9.04 -25.57 -9.32
N GLU A 336 -8.87 -25.73 -10.62
CA GLU A 336 -8.30 -26.94 -11.21
C GLU A 336 -6.85 -27.17 -10.74
N ILE A 337 -6.00 -26.13 -10.80
CA ILE A 337 -4.62 -26.17 -10.29
C ILE A 337 -4.60 -26.51 -8.79
N LEU A 338 -5.46 -25.86 -7.99
CA LEU A 338 -5.55 -26.12 -6.54
C LEU A 338 -5.98 -27.56 -6.23
N ARG A 339 -6.91 -28.14 -7.00
CA ARG A 339 -7.35 -29.54 -6.85
C ARG A 339 -6.22 -30.52 -7.17
N ILE A 340 -5.46 -30.27 -8.24
CA ILE A 340 -4.27 -31.08 -8.60
C ILE A 340 -3.25 -31.11 -7.46
N LEU A 341 -3.06 -30.00 -6.74
CA LEU A 341 -2.20 -29.96 -5.56
C LEU A 341 -2.81 -30.69 -4.36
N VAL A 342 -4.13 -30.54 -4.12
CA VAL A 342 -4.86 -31.27 -3.06
C VAL A 342 -4.78 -32.79 -3.25
N ASP A 343 -4.94 -33.29 -4.48
CA ASP A 343 -4.84 -34.72 -4.80
C ASP A 343 -3.44 -35.32 -4.56
N ALA A 344 -2.43 -34.48 -4.32
CA ALA A 344 -1.09 -34.90 -3.93
C ALA A 344 -0.80 -34.71 -2.42
N MET A 345 -1.63 -34.02 -1.66
CA MET A 345 -1.44 -33.77 -0.24
C MET A 345 -1.66 -35.04 0.60
N ALA A 346 -0.93 -35.14 1.71
CA ALA A 346 -1.25 -36.05 2.82
C ALA A 346 -2.05 -35.29 3.89
N ASP A 347 -2.63 -36.00 4.85
CA ASP A 347 -3.52 -35.43 5.88
C ASP A 347 -2.90 -34.28 6.71
N ASP A 348 -1.57 -34.28 6.88
CA ASP A 348 -0.80 -33.24 7.60
C ASP A 348 -0.05 -32.27 6.67
N SER A 349 -0.20 -32.40 5.35
CA SER A 349 0.36 -31.48 4.36
C SER A 349 -0.29 -30.09 4.45
N ARG A 350 0.44 -29.04 4.03
CA ARG A 350 -0.10 -27.68 3.92
C ARG A 350 0.15 -27.12 2.53
N LEU A 351 -0.87 -26.50 1.95
CA LEU A 351 -0.70 -25.61 0.79
C LEU A 351 -0.52 -24.17 1.30
N LEU A 352 0.55 -23.52 0.84
CA LEU A 352 0.83 -22.11 1.07
C LEU A 352 0.67 -21.35 -0.24
N ILE A 353 -0.24 -20.39 -0.26
CA ILE A 353 -0.49 -19.49 -1.40
C ILE A 353 0.06 -18.11 -1.02
N LEU A 354 1.02 -17.59 -1.78
CA LEU A 354 1.52 -16.22 -1.63
C LEU A 354 1.15 -15.39 -2.86
N GLU A 355 0.09 -14.60 -2.71
CA GLU A 355 -0.47 -13.78 -3.77
C GLU A 355 -0.77 -12.37 -3.25
N GLN A 356 -0.90 -11.42 -4.18
CA GLN A 356 -1.39 -10.09 -3.85
C GLN A 356 -2.87 -10.21 -3.43
N VAL A 357 -3.21 -9.65 -2.26
CA VAL A 357 -4.60 -9.63 -1.77
C VAL A 357 -5.17 -8.24 -1.99
N LEU A 358 -6.24 -8.16 -2.78
CA LEU A 358 -6.91 -6.90 -3.08
C LEU A 358 -7.60 -6.37 -1.80
N SER A 359 -7.35 -5.11 -1.45
CA SER A 359 -7.95 -4.48 -0.27
C SER A 359 -9.39 -4.04 -0.53
N ASN A 360 -10.20 -3.96 0.54
CA ASN A 360 -11.51 -3.33 0.50
C ASN A 360 -11.54 -2.18 1.54
N PRO A 361 -11.67 -0.89 1.14
CA PRO A 361 -11.69 -0.40 -0.25
C PRO A 361 -10.34 -0.63 -0.98
N PRO A 362 -10.36 -0.68 -2.33
CA PRO A 362 -9.15 -0.94 -3.11
C PRO A 362 -8.20 0.25 -3.12
N LYS A 363 -6.90 -0.01 -2.93
CA LYS A 363 -5.83 0.95 -3.20
C LYS A 363 -5.60 1.05 -4.72
N LEU A 364 -5.33 2.25 -5.22
CA LEU A 364 -5.16 2.52 -6.67
C LEU A 364 -4.22 1.53 -7.37
N PHE A 365 -3.05 1.26 -6.79
CA PHE A 365 -2.08 0.32 -7.37
C PHE A 365 -2.65 -1.09 -7.51
N GLY A 366 -3.34 -1.61 -6.49
CA GLY A 366 -3.95 -2.94 -6.53
C GLY A 366 -5.08 -3.03 -7.56
N ALA A 367 -5.92 -2.00 -7.66
CA ALA A 367 -7.00 -1.95 -8.67
C ALA A 367 -6.46 -1.83 -10.11
N VAL A 368 -5.36 -1.11 -10.32
CA VAL A 368 -4.70 -1.01 -11.64
C VAL A 368 -3.95 -2.31 -11.98
N MET A 369 -3.42 -3.03 -10.97
CA MET A 369 -2.83 -4.35 -11.17
C MET A 369 -3.90 -5.39 -11.54
N ASP A 370 -5.02 -5.43 -10.83
CA ASP A 370 -6.18 -6.28 -11.18
C ASP A 370 -6.63 -6.07 -12.63
N LEU A 371 -6.81 -4.80 -13.01
CA LEU A 371 -7.14 -4.41 -14.39
C LEU A 371 -6.06 -4.84 -15.40
N SER A 372 -4.79 -4.87 -14.99
CA SER A 372 -3.67 -5.36 -15.81
C SER A 372 -3.66 -6.88 -15.93
N MET A 373 -4.03 -7.62 -14.89
CA MET A 373 -4.19 -9.08 -14.93
C MET A 373 -5.38 -9.46 -15.82
N MET A 374 -6.51 -8.76 -15.72
CA MET A 374 -7.65 -8.94 -16.63
C MET A 374 -7.25 -8.73 -18.11
N VAL A 375 -6.25 -7.90 -18.40
CA VAL A 375 -5.76 -7.74 -19.78
C VAL A 375 -5.14 -9.01 -20.36
N VAL A 376 -4.47 -9.81 -19.51
CA VAL A 376 -3.80 -11.06 -19.89
C VAL A 376 -4.63 -12.32 -19.62
N GLY A 377 -5.82 -12.19 -19.01
CA GLY A 377 -6.72 -13.30 -18.65
C GLY A 377 -6.65 -13.75 -17.19
N GLY A 378 -5.85 -13.05 -16.37
CA GLY A 378 -5.72 -13.24 -14.93
C GLY A 378 -6.64 -12.35 -14.10
N LYS A 379 -6.47 -12.41 -12.77
CA LYS A 379 -7.35 -11.78 -11.78
C LYS A 379 -6.67 -11.60 -10.43
N GLU A 380 -6.73 -10.39 -9.86
CA GLU A 380 -6.35 -10.16 -8.46
C GLU A 380 -7.57 -10.40 -7.55
N ARG A 381 -7.35 -10.99 -6.36
CA ARG A 381 -8.45 -11.48 -5.51
C ARG A 381 -8.43 -10.87 -4.11
N ASN A 382 -9.60 -10.53 -3.58
CA ASN A 382 -9.79 -10.12 -2.18
C ASN A 382 -9.87 -11.35 -1.24
N LYS A 383 -9.97 -11.11 0.08
CA LYS A 383 -9.99 -12.18 1.10
C LYS A 383 -11.18 -13.14 0.90
N GLU A 384 -12.32 -12.60 0.45
CA GLU A 384 -13.56 -13.34 0.23
C GLU A 384 -13.47 -14.25 -1.01
N GLN A 385 -12.93 -13.75 -2.12
CA GLN A 385 -12.69 -14.51 -3.34
C GLN A 385 -11.65 -15.63 -3.13
N TRP A 386 -10.56 -15.34 -2.41
CA TRP A 386 -9.59 -16.37 -1.99
C TRP A 386 -10.25 -17.47 -1.15
N SER A 387 -11.21 -17.10 -0.30
CA SER A 387 -11.96 -18.07 0.53
C SER A 387 -12.91 -18.93 -0.31
N ASP A 388 -13.60 -18.36 -1.31
CA ASP A 388 -14.45 -19.11 -2.24
C ASP A 388 -13.65 -20.16 -3.04
N ILE A 389 -12.56 -19.73 -3.71
CA ILE A 389 -11.80 -20.67 -4.55
C ILE A 389 -11.06 -21.72 -3.73
N ALA A 390 -10.63 -21.41 -2.51
CA ALA A 390 -10.11 -22.42 -1.57
C ALA A 390 -11.20 -23.46 -1.23
N ALA A 391 -12.38 -23.01 -0.81
CA ALA A 391 -13.48 -23.91 -0.45
C ALA A 391 -13.94 -24.79 -1.64
N ARG A 392 -14.06 -24.21 -2.84
CA ARG A 392 -14.40 -24.93 -4.08
C ARG A 392 -13.31 -25.93 -4.52
N SER A 393 -12.10 -25.79 -4.01
CA SER A 393 -10.97 -26.71 -4.22
C SER A 393 -10.85 -27.78 -3.12
N GLY A 394 -11.74 -27.80 -2.12
CA GLY A 394 -11.66 -28.73 -0.99
C GLY A 394 -10.70 -28.28 0.13
N LEU A 395 -10.21 -27.04 0.07
CA LEU A 395 -9.29 -26.46 1.06
C LEU A 395 -10.02 -25.60 2.09
N ARG A 396 -9.45 -25.50 3.30
CA ARG A 396 -9.86 -24.55 4.33
C ARG A 396 -8.67 -23.65 4.70
N ILE A 397 -8.87 -22.33 4.62
CA ILE A 397 -7.87 -21.36 5.04
C ILE A 397 -7.66 -21.47 6.56
N LEU A 398 -6.45 -21.85 6.99
CA LEU A 398 -6.10 -21.97 8.41
C LEU A 398 -5.68 -20.64 9.03
N LYS A 399 -4.91 -19.84 8.29
CA LYS A 399 -4.48 -18.49 8.69
C LYS A 399 -4.09 -17.70 7.44
N ILE A 400 -4.39 -16.40 7.46
CA ILE A 400 -3.84 -15.41 6.53
C ILE A 400 -2.69 -14.69 7.24
N HIS A 401 -1.55 -14.54 6.56
CA HIS A 401 -0.36 -13.83 7.03
C HIS A 401 -0.22 -12.53 6.21
N GLN A 402 -0.17 -11.38 6.87
CA GLN A 402 -0.12 -10.06 6.21
C GLN A 402 0.83 -9.10 6.92
N ASP A 403 1.65 -8.41 6.12
CA ASP A 403 2.55 -7.34 6.59
C ASP A 403 1.75 -6.22 7.26
N GLY A 404 2.00 -6.03 8.56
CA GLY A 404 1.32 -5.04 9.40
C GLY A 404 0.34 -5.63 10.42
N GLU A 405 -0.46 -6.64 10.05
CA GLU A 405 -1.34 -7.35 11.00
C GLU A 405 -0.51 -8.26 11.93
N ASP A 406 0.46 -9.01 11.38
CA ASP A 406 1.38 -9.82 12.20
C ASP A 406 2.29 -8.94 13.10
N ALA A 407 2.47 -7.65 12.79
CA ALA A 407 3.22 -6.71 13.64
C ALA A 407 2.38 -6.15 14.81
N LEU A 408 1.06 -6.00 14.61
CA LEU A 408 0.11 -5.75 15.69
C LEU A 408 -0.02 -6.97 16.61
N MET A 409 -0.06 -8.18 16.03
CA MET A 409 -0.03 -9.45 16.77
C MET A 409 1.33 -9.73 17.43
N SER A 410 2.46 -9.30 16.86
CA SER A 410 3.77 -9.43 17.53
C SER A 410 3.88 -8.51 18.74
N ASN A 411 3.19 -7.36 18.74
CA ASN A 411 3.03 -6.55 19.94
C ASN A 411 2.09 -7.18 20.98
N MET A 412 1.42 -8.29 20.64
CA MET A 412 0.68 -9.16 21.58
C MET A 412 1.50 -10.37 22.06
N THR A 413 2.80 -10.51 21.76
CA THR A 413 3.62 -11.64 22.29
C THR A 413 4.02 -11.48 23.76
N GLU A 414 3.43 -10.53 24.51
CA GLU A 414 3.42 -10.56 25.98
C GLU A 414 2.37 -11.53 26.55
N VAL A 415 1.59 -12.22 25.71
CA VAL A 415 0.51 -13.11 26.12
C VAL A 415 0.84 -14.58 25.81
N SER A 416 0.63 -15.47 26.79
CA SER A 416 0.85 -16.91 26.67
C SER A 416 -0.05 -17.53 25.60
N SER A 417 0.48 -18.48 24.82
CA SER A 417 -0.26 -19.20 23.79
C SER A 417 -1.09 -20.38 24.31
N THR A 418 -0.78 -20.90 25.51
CA THR A 418 -1.42 -22.10 26.12
C THR A 418 -2.29 -21.77 27.34
N ARG A 419 -2.07 -20.61 27.96
CA ARG A 419 -2.70 -20.23 29.24
C ARG A 419 -3.77 -19.16 29.03
N LEU A 420 -4.97 -19.42 29.56
CA LEU A 420 -6.09 -18.49 29.59
C LEU A 420 -6.28 -17.90 30.99
N TYR A 421 -6.69 -16.64 31.02
CA TYR A 421 -7.21 -15.93 32.18
C TYR A 421 -8.74 -15.99 32.16
N LEU A 422 -9.32 -16.30 33.32
CA LEU A 422 -10.76 -16.34 33.58
C LEU A 422 -11.09 -15.19 34.54
N GLY A 423 -11.68 -14.11 34.06
CA GLY A 423 -12.14 -12.98 34.87
C GLY A 423 -13.62 -13.08 35.22
N ASN A 424 -14.02 -12.38 36.28
CA ASN A 424 -15.39 -12.35 36.80
C ASN A 424 -15.89 -13.76 37.18
N LEU A 425 -15.06 -14.46 37.96
CA LEU A 425 -15.39 -15.75 38.56
C LEU A 425 -16.05 -15.54 39.93
N PRO A 426 -17.22 -16.15 40.20
CA PRO A 426 -17.86 -16.10 41.52
C PRO A 426 -16.93 -16.62 42.62
N ARG A 427 -17.00 -16.02 43.82
CA ARG A 427 -16.16 -16.41 44.97
C ARG A 427 -16.43 -17.83 45.49
N SER A 428 -17.54 -18.45 45.07
CA SER A 428 -17.92 -19.83 45.37
C SER A 428 -17.45 -20.86 44.33
N ALA A 429 -16.85 -20.43 43.22
CA ALA A 429 -16.44 -21.33 42.13
C ALA A 429 -15.30 -22.26 42.55
N THR A 430 -15.48 -23.58 42.38
CA THR A 430 -14.45 -24.57 42.65
C THR A 430 -13.68 -24.96 41.39
N LYS A 431 -12.54 -25.67 41.56
CA LYS A 431 -11.77 -26.18 40.43
C LYS A 431 -12.54 -27.21 39.60
N GLU A 432 -13.43 -27.97 40.24
CA GLU A 432 -14.23 -29.01 39.62
C GLU A 432 -15.33 -28.40 38.75
N ASP A 433 -16.01 -27.33 39.23
CA ASP A 433 -16.98 -26.58 38.44
C ASP A 433 -16.36 -26.00 37.15
N VAL A 434 -15.18 -25.40 37.28
CA VAL A 434 -14.43 -24.84 36.14
C VAL A 434 -14.01 -25.97 35.19
N SER A 435 -13.43 -27.06 35.70
CA SER A 435 -13.04 -28.21 34.87
C SER A 435 -14.22 -28.78 34.10
N THR A 436 -15.37 -29.00 34.73
CA THR A 436 -16.58 -29.53 34.09
C THR A 436 -17.16 -28.57 33.07
N HIS A 437 -17.19 -27.25 33.36
CA HIS A 437 -17.69 -26.25 32.42
C HIS A 437 -16.85 -26.20 31.14
N PHE A 438 -15.52 -26.16 31.25
CA PHE A 438 -14.64 -26.15 30.07
C PHE A 438 -14.55 -27.52 29.36
N SER A 439 -14.70 -28.64 30.08
CA SER A 439 -14.76 -29.98 29.47
C SER A 439 -16.02 -30.20 28.63
N SER A 440 -17.11 -29.45 28.89
CA SER A 440 -18.38 -29.62 28.17
C SER A 440 -18.33 -29.33 26.67
N HIS A 441 -17.26 -28.69 26.18
CA HIS A 441 -17.04 -28.42 24.75
C HIS A 441 -16.11 -29.42 24.05
N GLY A 442 -15.55 -30.39 24.77
CA GLY A 442 -14.81 -31.51 24.18
C GLY A 442 -13.43 -31.20 23.58
N THR A 443 -12.96 -29.94 23.65
CA THR A 443 -11.68 -29.49 23.07
C THR A 443 -10.59 -29.38 24.14
N GLY A 444 -9.70 -30.38 24.16
CA GLY A 444 -8.39 -30.27 24.80
C GLY A 444 -8.27 -30.76 26.23
N LYS A 445 -7.03 -31.13 26.58
CA LYS A 445 -6.65 -31.58 27.92
C LYS A 445 -6.13 -30.38 28.73
N ILE A 446 -6.85 -30.04 29.79
CA ILE A 446 -6.42 -29.01 30.75
C ILE A 446 -5.29 -29.58 31.62
N THR A 447 -4.15 -28.89 31.69
CA THR A 447 -2.94 -29.30 32.42
C THR A 447 -2.82 -28.63 33.79
N GLU A 448 -3.25 -27.38 33.95
CA GLU A 448 -3.30 -26.66 35.24
C GLU A 448 -4.62 -25.88 35.39
N ILE A 449 -5.23 -25.91 36.59
CA ILE A 449 -6.31 -24.99 37.00
C ILE A 449 -5.89 -24.28 38.29
N LYS A 450 -5.83 -22.94 38.24
CA LYS A 450 -5.43 -22.08 39.36
C LYS A 450 -6.45 -20.98 39.59
N LEU A 451 -7.23 -21.10 40.66
CA LEU A 451 -8.26 -20.12 41.04
C LEU A 451 -7.73 -19.13 42.09
N MET A 452 -8.23 -17.91 42.04
CA MET A 452 -7.97 -16.80 42.97
C MET A 452 -9.30 -16.05 43.24
N ASN A 453 -9.28 -15.08 44.16
CA ASN A 453 -10.49 -14.33 44.49
C ASN A 453 -10.96 -13.45 43.31
N GLY A 454 -12.04 -13.87 42.63
CA GLY A 454 -12.68 -13.13 41.53
C GLY A 454 -12.14 -13.45 40.13
N PHE A 455 -11.08 -14.27 40.02
CA PHE A 455 -10.46 -14.65 38.75
C PHE A 455 -9.65 -15.93 38.87
N GLY A 456 -9.26 -16.51 37.75
CA GLY A 456 -8.45 -17.73 37.70
C GLY A 456 -7.66 -17.86 36.40
N PHE A 457 -6.92 -18.96 36.29
CA PHE A 457 -6.21 -19.34 35.09
C PHE A 457 -6.41 -20.82 34.81
N ILE A 458 -6.50 -21.15 33.52
CA ILE A 458 -6.45 -22.51 33.01
C ILE A 458 -5.34 -22.61 31.97
N GLU A 459 -4.66 -23.74 31.90
CA GLU A 459 -3.61 -24.01 30.93
C GLU A 459 -3.93 -25.29 30.16
N TYR A 460 -3.77 -25.26 28.84
CA TYR A 460 -4.02 -26.39 27.94
C TYR A 460 -2.71 -27.02 27.46
N ASP A 461 -2.77 -28.30 27.10
CA ASP A 461 -1.66 -29.04 26.49
C ASP A 461 -1.34 -28.53 25.06
N ASP A 462 -2.38 -28.20 24.27
CA ASP A 462 -2.24 -27.64 22.92
C ASP A 462 -2.66 -26.14 22.87
N PRO A 463 -1.83 -25.23 22.29
CA PRO A 463 -2.23 -23.84 22.05
C PRO A 463 -3.38 -23.64 21.06
N LEU A 464 -3.77 -24.66 20.29
CA LEU A 464 -4.96 -24.64 19.43
C LEU A 464 -6.24 -24.83 20.25
N ASP A 465 -6.27 -25.77 21.19
CA ASP A 465 -7.40 -25.95 22.12
C ASP A 465 -7.68 -24.65 22.90
N ALA A 466 -6.61 -24.00 23.40
CA ALA A 466 -6.70 -22.72 24.09
C ALA A 466 -7.28 -21.60 23.20
N ARG A 467 -7.13 -21.68 21.86
CA ARG A 467 -7.67 -20.68 20.91
C ARG A 467 -9.15 -20.85 20.65
N ASP A 468 -9.63 -22.08 20.50
CA ASP A 468 -11.04 -22.36 20.19
C ASP A 468 -11.93 -22.11 21.41
N VAL A 469 -11.39 -22.28 22.63
CA VAL A 469 -12.08 -22.02 23.90
C VAL A 469 -12.39 -20.53 24.14
N VAL A 470 -11.52 -19.60 23.71
CA VAL A 470 -11.72 -18.15 23.96
C VAL A 470 -13.03 -17.62 23.37
N PRO A 471 -13.33 -17.74 22.06
CA PRO A 471 -14.58 -17.24 21.50
C PRO A 471 -15.82 -18.01 21.96
N ALA A 472 -15.68 -19.30 22.33
CA ALA A 472 -16.79 -20.13 22.80
C ALA A 472 -17.26 -19.75 24.22
N PHE A 473 -16.33 -19.43 25.13
CA PHE A 473 -16.63 -19.18 26.54
C PHE A 473 -16.53 -17.71 26.98
N HIS A 474 -15.99 -16.81 26.16
CA HIS A 474 -15.98 -15.39 26.50
C HIS A 474 -17.41 -14.81 26.49
N GLY A 475 -17.88 -14.33 27.63
CA GLY A 475 -19.22 -13.78 27.82
C GLY A 475 -20.30 -14.82 28.12
N SER A 476 -19.93 -16.11 28.25
CA SER A 476 -20.83 -17.18 28.68
C SER A 476 -21.30 -16.98 30.13
N THR A 477 -22.45 -17.57 30.47
CA THR A 477 -22.97 -17.50 31.85
C THR A 477 -22.45 -18.67 32.66
N PHE A 478 -21.67 -18.38 33.70
CA PHE A 478 -21.11 -19.34 34.64
C PHE A 478 -21.63 -19.04 36.05
N MET A 479 -22.38 -19.96 36.64
CA MET A 479 -23.02 -19.84 37.96
C MET A 479 -23.81 -18.53 38.18
N GLY A 480 -24.40 -17.97 37.11
CA GLY A 480 -25.20 -16.74 37.15
C GLY A 480 -24.45 -15.46 36.78
N GLU A 481 -23.12 -15.49 36.68
CA GLU A 481 -22.29 -14.35 36.27
C GLU A 481 -21.76 -14.50 34.83
N ARG A 482 -21.39 -13.41 34.16
CA ARG A 482 -20.76 -13.45 32.83
C ARG A 482 -19.25 -13.63 32.95
N LEU A 483 -18.73 -14.73 32.40
CA LEU A 483 -17.32 -15.08 32.52
C LEU A 483 -16.47 -14.40 31.43
N THR A 484 -15.33 -13.84 31.80
CA THR A 484 -14.40 -13.16 30.88
C THR A 484 -13.20 -14.06 30.56
N VAL A 485 -13.21 -14.75 29.41
CA VAL A 485 -12.06 -15.56 28.96
C VAL A 485 -11.13 -14.73 28.07
N GLN A 486 -9.83 -14.69 28.38
CA GLN A 486 -8.80 -14.04 27.55
C GLN A 486 -7.50 -14.83 27.64
N PHE A 487 -6.54 -14.64 26.72
CA PHE A 487 -5.20 -15.20 26.92
C PHE A 487 -4.48 -14.53 28.10
N ALA A 488 -3.75 -15.31 28.90
CA ALA A 488 -3.05 -14.83 30.10
C ALA A 488 -1.70 -14.21 29.75
N ARG A 489 -1.42 -13.00 30.25
CA ARG A 489 -0.10 -12.36 30.07
C ARG A 489 1.00 -13.22 30.70
N GLY A 490 2.06 -13.47 29.94
CA GLY A 490 3.03 -14.54 30.20
C GLY A 490 3.86 -14.33 31.48
N THR A 491 4.07 -15.40 32.24
CA THR A 491 5.02 -15.43 33.34
C THR A 491 6.46 -15.39 32.82
N ARG A 492 7.30 -14.48 33.33
CA ARG A 492 8.74 -14.49 33.02
C ARG A 492 9.37 -15.78 33.58
N ASN A 493 9.73 -16.72 32.69
CA ASN A 493 10.47 -17.91 33.09
C ASN A 493 11.84 -17.56 33.68
N ARG A 494 12.20 -18.29 34.74
CA ARG A 494 13.49 -18.25 35.42
C ARG A 494 14.05 -19.68 35.38
N GLU A 495 15.38 -19.79 35.39
CA GLU A 495 16.19 -21.03 35.27
C GLU A 495 16.33 -21.56 33.82
N GLY A 496 17.50 -22.02 33.37
CA GLY A 496 18.83 -22.03 34.00
C GLY A 496 19.93 -22.45 33.00
N GLY A 497 21.19 -22.04 33.19
CA GLY A 497 22.26 -22.33 32.21
C GLY A 497 23.64 -21.67 32.47
N SER A 498 24.30 -22.08 33.55
CA SER A 498 25.76 -22.03 33.85
C SER A 498 26.75 -21.24 32.95
N GLY A 499 27.62 -20.43 33.57
CA GLY A 499 29.04 -20.33 33.15
C GLY A 499 29.81 -19.01 33.38
N SER A 500 30.45 -18.84 34.56
CA SER A 500 31.52 -17.87 34.90
C SER A 500 31.28 -16.35 34.68
N GLY A 501 31.62 -15.44 35.61
CA GLY A 501 32.18 -15.58 36.97
C GLY A 501 32.79 -14.25 37.45
N GLY A 502 32.67 -13.94 38.75
CA GLY A 502 33.30 -12.76 39.40
C GLY A 502 32.31 -11.79 40.07
N GLY A 503 32.41 -11.64 41.39
CA GLY A 503 31.59 -10.69 42.17
C GLY A 503 32.14 -9.24 42.15
N GLY A 504 31.59 -8.27 42.88
CA GLY A 504 30.46 -8.27 43.83
C GLY A 504 30.46 -6.93 44.59
N GLY A 505 29.34 -6.53 45.21
CA GLY A 505 29.27 -5.31 46.03
C GLY A 505 27.95 -4.53 45.88
N GLY A 506 27.00 -4.78 46.78
CA GLY A 506 25.62 -4.28 46.69
C GLY A 506 25.36 -2.82 47.09
N GLY A 507 24.09 -2.42 47.00
CA GLY A 507 23.55 -1.26 47.72
C GLY A 507 22.42 -0.50 47.03
N GLY A 508 21.20 -0.56 47.60
CA GLY A 508 20.15 0.46 47.40
C GLY A 508 19.18 0.22 46.23
N GLY A 509 17.92 -0.07 46.55
CA GLY A 509 16.88 -0.32 45.54
C GLY A 509 16.35 0.95 44.86
N GLY A 510 16.08 0.83 43.56
CA GLY A 510 15.34 1.83 42.78
C GLY A 510 14.36 1.15 41.83
N TYR A 511 13.05 1.28 42.10
CA TYR A 511 12.00 0.76 41.24
C TYR A 511 11.89 1.63 39.96
N GLY A 512 12.68 1.28 38.95
CA GLY A 512 12.50 1.78 37.58
C GLY A 512 11.30 1.11 36.93
N GLY A 513 10.10 1.67 37.11
CA GLY A 513 8.89 1.20 36.44
C GLY A 513 8.94 1.47 34.93
N GLU A 514 8.94 0.40 34.15
CA GLU A 514 8.83 0.45 32.68
C GLU A 514 7.50 1.09 32.25
N ARG A 515 7.51 1.69 31.05
CA ARG A 515 6.49 2.65 30.62
C ARG A 515 5.14 1.95 30.41
N SER A 516 4.14 2.32 31.20
CA SER A 516 2.73 2.13 30.83
C SER A 516 2.48 2.67 29.42
N GLY A 517 1.53 2.06 28.69
CA GLY A 517 1.09 2.52 27.38
C GLY A 517 0.69 4.01 27.37
N PRO A 518 0.57 4.64 26.19
CA PRO A 518 0.35 6.07 26.06
C PRO A 518 -0.84 6.52 26.91
N ARG A 519 -0.54 7.33 27.94
CA ARG A 519 -1.58 7.88 28.82
C ARG A 519 -2.58 8.67 27.97
N PRO A 520 -3.89 8.64 28.30
CA PRO A 520 -4.88 9.48 27.63
C PRO A 520 -4.38 10.92 27.52
N ARG A 521 -4.58 11.54 26.35
CA ARG A 521 -4.20 12.94 26.15
C ARG A 521 -5.01 13.77 27.13
N ARG A 522 -4.33 14.47 28.04
CA ARG A 522 -4.99 15.46 28.88
C ARG A 522 -5.57 16.56 28.01
N THR A 523 -6.78 16.99 28.30
CA THR A 523 -7.49 18.03 27.55
C THR A 523 -7.54 19.32 28.35
N ALA A 524 -7.72 20.45 27.67
CA ALA A 524 -7.95 21.73 28.33
C ALA A 524 -9.35 21.81 29.00
N PHE A 525 -10.26 20.90 28.65
CA PHE A 525 -11.67 20.91 29.05
C PHE A 525 -11.89 20.15 30.36
N ARG A 526 -11.49 20.79 31.46
CA ARG A 526 -11.49 20.21 32.81
C ARG A 526 -12.60 20.79 33.68
N MET A 527 -13.32 19.91 34.36
CA MET A 527 -14.26 20.21 35.44
C MET A 527 -13.54 20.04 36.79
N GLN A 528 -13.76 20.98 37.71
CA GLN A 528 -13.40 20.88 39.11
C GLN A 528 -14.65 20.56 39.92
N ILE A 529 -14.55 19.55 40.79
CA ILE A 529 -15.59 19.12 41.71
C ILE A 529 -15.09 19.42 43.12
N SER A 530 -15.86 20.16 43.90
CA SER A 530 -15.54 20.54 45.29
C SER A 530 -16.65 20.12 46.25
N GLY A 531 -16.29 19.90 47.53
CA GLY A 531 -17.20 19.37 48.56
C GLY A 531 -17.11 17.85 48.78
N LEU A 532 -16.12 17.19 48.16
CA LEU A 532 -15.95 15.74 48.19
C LEU A 532 -15.54 15.21 49.57
N PRO A 533 -16.02 14.02 49.99
CA PRO A 533 -15.47 13.27 51.12
C PRO A 533 -13.96 12.96 50.99
N VAL A 534 -13.27 12.85 52.12
CA VAL A 534 -11.80 12.65 52.17
C VAL A 534 -11.37 11.26 51.69
N ASP A 535 -12.28 10.28 51.71
CA ASP A 535 -12.11 8.91 51.21
C ASP A 535 -12.44 8.75 49.70
N THR A 536 -12.77 9.84 49.00
CA THR A 536 -13.17 9.77 47.58
C THR A 536 -12.06 9.21 46.70
N SER A 537 -12.36 8.16 45.93
CA SER A 537 -11.45 7.58 44.96
C SER A 537 -11.60 8.22 43.56
N TRP A 538 -10.57 8.08 42.71
CA TRP A 538 -10.66 8.55 41.32
C TRP A 538 -11.67 7.73 40.48
N GLN A 539 -11.96 6.49 40.88
CA GLN A 539 -13.01 5.67 40.24
C GLN A 539 -14.38 6.25 40.56
N ASP A 540 -14.63 6.57 41.84
CA ASP A 540 -15.88 7.19 42.30
C ASP A 540 -16.18 8.49 41.52
N LEU A 541 -15.16 9.33 41.27
CA LEU A 541 -15.29 10.54 40.46
C LEU A 541 -15.60 10.26 38.99
N LYS A 542 -14.99 9.20 38.42
CA LYS A 542 -15.25 8.81 37.03
C LYS A 542 -16.67 8.29 36.85
N ASP A 543 -17.16 7.51 37.81
CA ASP A 543 -18.50 6.93 37.75
C ASP A 543 -19.60 7.94 38.12
N PHE A 544 -19.32 8.92 38.99
CA PHE A 544 -20.17 10.09 39.17
C PHE A 544 -20.26 10.93 37.88
N ALA A 545 -19.12 11.23 37.24
CA ALA A 545 -19.12 12.02 36.00
C ALA A 545 -19.85 11.32 34.85
N ARG A 546 -19.79 9.98 34.77
CA ARG A 546 -20.57 9.17 33.80
C ARG A 546 -22.10 9.29 33.97
N GLN A 547 -22.61 9.78 35.10
CA GLN A 547 -24.05 10.05 35.26
C GLN A 547 -24.55 11.18 34.35
N SER A 548 -23.65 11.98 33.76
CA SER A 548 -23.97 12.94 32.69
C SER A 548 -24.19 12.29 31.32
N GLN A 549 -24.01 10.96 31.20
CA GLN A 549 -23.99 10.19 29.94
C GLN A 549 -22.85 10.56 28.97
N LEU A 550 -21.84 11.30 29.45
CA LEU A 550 -20.68 11.73 28.67
C LEU A 550 -19.43 10.89 28.97
N ASP A 551 -18.57 10.73 27.97
CA ASP A 551 -17.35 9.94 28.09
C ASP A 551 -16.23 10.71 28.80
N VAL A 552 -15.66 10.08 29.83
CA VAL A 552 -14.66 10.69 30.71
C VAL A 552 -13.25 10.27 30.29
N VAL A 553 -12.51 11.23 29.72
CA VAL A 553 -11.12 11.05 29.24
C VAL A 553 -10.18 10.80 30.41
N TYR A 554 -10.29 11.59 31.48
CA TYR A 554 -9.43 11.50 32.65
C TYR A 554 -10.13 11.92 33.96
N SER A 555 -9.67 11.40 35.09
CA SER A 555 -10.08 11.85 36.44
C SER A 555 -8.90 11.79 37.41
N GLU A 556 -8.84 12.73 38.35
CA GLU A 556 -7.81 12.80 39.39
C GLU A 556 -8.41 13.40 40.67
N THR A 557 -8.20 12.73 41.81
CA THR A 557 -8.53 13.27 43.14
C THR A 557 -7.44 14.24 43.61
N GLY A 558 -7.83 15.31 44.30
CA GLY A 558 -6.92 16.35 44.76
C GLY A 558 -5.93 15.83 45.79
N ARG A 559 -4.64 15.90 45.48
CA ARG A 559 -3.53 15.32 46.28
C ARG A 559 -3.36 15.88 47.69
N ASN A 560 -4.08 16.93 48.05
CA ASN A 560 -3.95 17.66 49.30
C ASN A 560 -5.08 17.35 50.31
N ASN A 561 -6.00 16.42 50.01
CA ASN A 561 -7.19 16.10 50.81
C ASN A 561 -8.15 17.29 51.05
N ASN A 562 -8.09 18.34 50.23
CA ASN A 562 -8.92 19.55 50.34
C ASN A 562 -10.43 19.36 50.00
N GLY A 563 -10.90 18.12 49.81
CA GLY A 563 -12.26 17.84 49.33
C GLY A 563 -12.50 18.27 47.88
N GLU A 564 -11.44 18.27 47.05
CA GLU A 564 -11.48 18.67 45.64
C GLU A 564 -11.01 17.52 44.72
N GLY A 565 -11.59 17.47 43.53
CA GLY A 565 -11.31 16.47 42.50
C GLY A 565 -11.57 17.04 41.12
N PHE A 566 -11.09 16.34 40.09
CA PHE A 566 -11.11 16.86 38.73
C PHE A 566 -11.43 15.77 37.70
N VAL A 567 -12.11 16.18 36.65
CA VAL A 567 -12.53 15.33 35.52
C VAL A 567 -12.24 16.09 34.22
N GLU A 568 -11.67 15.42 33.22
CA GLU A 568 -11.37 16.01 31.90
C GLU A 568 -12.22 15.32 30.82
N PHE A 569 -12.79 16.13 29.92
CA PHE A 569 -13.69 15.72 28.83
C PHE A 569 -13.06 15.99 27.45
N GLU A 570 -13.59 15.39 26.38
CA GLU A 570 -13.00 15.54 25.04
C GLU A 570 -13.25 16.92 24.42
N THR A 571 -14.44 17.50 24.61
CA THR A 571 -14.79 18.83 24.05
C THR A 571 -15.26 19.83 25.12
N ALA A 572 -15.26 21.11 24.74
CA ALA A 572 -15.83 22.19 25.56
C ALA A 572 -17.36 22.06 25.76
N ALA A 573 -18.07 21.46 24.79
CA ALA A 573 -19.51 21.25 24.87
C ALA A 573 -19.87 20.16 25.89
N ASP A 574 -19.07 19.09 25.94
CA ASP A 574 -19.20 18.03 26.94
C ASP A 574 -18.92 18.58 28.35
N LEU A 575 -17.88 19.40 28.50
CA LEU A 575 -17.58 20.07 29.78
C LEU A 575 -18.74 20.94 30.27
N ALA A 576 -19.33 21.76 29.38
CA ALA A 576 -20.46 22.62 29.75
C ALA A 576 -21.68 21.79 30.18
N SER A 577 -22.03 20.77 29.38
CA SER A 577 -23.14 19.85 29.63
C SER A 577 -22.93 19.04 30.91
N ALA A 578 -21.70 18.59 31.19
CA ALA A 578 -21.36 17.87 32.41
C ALA A 578 -21.46 18.75 33.66
N VAL A 579 -21.05 20.03 33.58
CA VAL A 579 -21.20 20.99 34.69
C VAL A 579 -22.68 21.23 34.98
N GLU A 580 -23.49 21.53 33.96
CA GLU A 580 -24.94 21.75 34.11
C GLU A 580 -25.66 20.50 34.67
N ALA A 581 -25.26 19.30 34.23
CA ALA A 581 -25.88 18.06 34.65
C ALA A 581 -25.44 17.55 36.04
N LEU A 582 -24.36 18.07 36.63
CA LEU A 582 -23.74 17.52 37.84
C LEU A 582 -23.52 18.53 38.99
N ASP A 583 -23.58 19.84 38.74
CA ASP A 583 -23.51 20.85 39.80
C ASP A 583 -24.72 20.72 40.74
N GLY A 584 -24.47 20.75 42.06
CA GLY A 584 -25.51 20.63 43.08
C GLY A 584 -26.09 19.22 43.27
N LYS A 585 -25.55 18.18 42.63
CA LYS A 585 -25.95 16.79 42.89
C LYS A 585 -25.34 16.23 44.18
N GLU A 586 -26.01 15.21 44.72
CA GLU A 586 -25.56 14.46 45.88
C GLU A 586 -24.54 13.38 45.49
N PHE A 587 -23.42 13.34 46.19
CA PHE A 587 -22.34 12.38 46.04
C PHE A 587 -21.88 11.94 47.44
N LYS A 588 -22.11 10.66 47.79
CA LYS A 588 -21.81 10.10 49.12
C LYS A 588 -22.34 10.99 50.26
N ASP A 589 -23.66 11.22 50.25
CA ASP A 589 -24.41 11.99 51.26
C ASP A 589 -23.94 13.44 51.45
N LYS A 590 -23.30 14.03 50.43
CA LYS A 590 -22.89 15.44 50.37
C LYS A 590 -23.23 16.05 49.03
N ILE A 591 -23.71 17.29 49.04
CA ILE A 591 -23.90 18.08 47.82
C ILE A 591 -22.53 18.56 47.33
N VAL A 592 -22.18 18.20 46.09
CA VAL A 592 -20.93 18.63 45.45
C VAL A 592 -21.17 19.79 44.50
N ARG A 593 -20.15 20.64 44.34
CA ARG A 593 -20.17 21.77 43.41
C ARG A 593 -19.23 21.52 42.24
N CYS A 594 -19.76 21.58 41.03
CA CYS A 594 -19.06 21.35 39.77
C CYS A 594 -18.86 22.67 39.03
N VAL A 595 -17.61 22.98 38.63
CA VAL A 595 -17.26 24.25 37.95
C VAL A 595 -16.28 23.97 36.81
N ALA A 596 -16.49 24.60 35.66
CA ALA A 596 -15.53 24.57 34.55
C ALA A 596 -14.22 25.28 34.94
N ASN A 597 -13.10 24.56 34.86
CA ASN A 597 -11.74 25.06 35.14
C ASN A 597 -10.86 24.80 33.91
N THR A 598 -11.15 25.52 32.82
CA THR A 598 -10.38 25.45 31.58
C THR A 598 -8.99 26.07 31.77
N GLN A 599 -7.94 25.25 31.65
CA GLN A 599 -6.55 25.71 31.69
C GLN A 599 -6.12 26.14 30.28
N PRO A 600 -5.37 27.25 30.11
CA PRO A 600 -4.72 27.55 28.83
C PRO A 600 -3.64 26.50 28.52
N ASP A 601 -3.45 26.19 27.23
CA ASP A 601 -2.43 25.22 26.79
C ASP A 601 -1.04 25.58 27.33
N PRO A 602 -0.32 24.64 27.96
CA PRO A 602 1.05 24.88 28.41
C PRO A 602 1.96 25.09 27.19
N PRO A 603 2.80 26.16 27.15
CA PRO A 603 3.65 26.42 26.00
C PRO A 603 4.64 25.27 25.76
N PRO A 604 5.03 25.00 24.49
CA PRO A 604 5.95 23.92 24.17
C PRO A 604 7.24 24.02 24.98
N ARG A 605 7.65 22.89 25.57
CA ARG A 605 8.85 22.82 26.41
C ARG A 605 10.10 22.97 25.55
N ASP A 606 10.61 24.19 25.45
CA ASP A 606 11.86 24.50 24.75
C ASP A 606 13.00 23.57 25.22
N GLY A 607 13.55 22.82 24.26
CA GLY A 607 14.65 21.87 24.49
C GLY A 607 16.00 22.54 24.73
N ARG A 608 16.12 23.38 25.76
CA ARG A 608 17.44 23.84 26.23
C ARG A 608 18.14 22.73 27.00
N GLY A 609 19.09 22.08 26.34
CA GLY A 609 19.88 21.01 26.93
C GLY A 609 20.63 21.44 28.19
N ARG A 610 20.60 20.58 29.21
CA ARG A 610 21.61 20.54 30.28
C ARG A 610 22.32 19.21 30.22
N SER A 611 23.47 19.19 29.55
CA SER A 611 24.43 18.09 29.55
C SER A 611 24.88 17.80 30.99
N ARG A 612 24.53 16.62 31.50
CA ARG A 612 25.16 16.02 32.69
C ARG A 612 26.06 14.89 32.23
N SER A 613 27.33 15.20 31.99
CA SER A 613 28.34 14.19 31.69
C SER A 613 28.64 13.34 32.94
N PRO A 614 28.66 12.00 32.84
CA PRO A 614 29.22 11.15 33.89
C PRO A 614 30.75 11.38 34.01
N PRO A 615 31.34 11.26 35.21
CA PRO A 615 32.79 11.40 35.40
C PRO A 615 33.53 10.21 34.77
N GLY A 616 34.57 10.50 33.97
CA GLY A 616 35.33 9.49 33.25
C GLY A 616 36.33 8.72 34.11
N ARG A 617 36.54 7.43 33.79
CA ARG A 617 37.71 6.67 34.26
C ARG A 617 38.96 7.20 33.55
N ARG A 618 39.98 7.59 34.33
CA ARG A 618 41.33 7.90 33.82
C ARG A 618 42.10 6.60 33.53
N PRO A 619 42.92 6.59 32.46
CA PRO A 619 44.21 5.92 32.47
C PRO A 619 45.34 6.95 32.62
N TYR A 620 46.42 6.47 33.25
CA TYR A 620 47.76 7.04 33.43
C TYR A 620 48.22 8.22 32.53
N GLY A 621 48.89 9.19 33.18
CA GLY A 621 49.80 10.14 32.54
C GLY A 621 50.96 10.49 33.50
N PRO A 622 52.24 10.45 33.07
CA PRO A 622 53.38 11.04 33.79
C PRO A 622 53.49 12.56 33.54
N PRO A 623 54.33 13.31 34.28
CA PRO A 623 54.03 14.70 34.64
C PRO A 623 55.00 15.78 34.09
N GLY A 624 54.63 17.03 34.39
CA GLY A 624 55.48 18.24 34.36
C GLY A 624 55.25 19.17 33.17
N ASP A 625 55.32 20.50 33.26
CA ASP A 625 55.46 21.45 34.39
C ASP A 625 54.82 22.78 33.90
N GLU A 626 53.90 23.43 34.63
CA GLU A 626 54.11 24.47 35.67
C GLU A 626 54.10 25.93 35.11
N TYR A 627 53.58 26.88 35.91
CA TYR A 627 53.54 28.36 35.74
C TYR A 627 52.48 29.08 34.86
N ASP A 628 51.45 29.55 35.58
CA ASP A 628 51.09 30.98 35.76
C ASP A 628 50.43 31.87 34.67
N ARG A 629 49.21 32.33 35.04
CA ARG A 629 48.72 33.73 35.06
C ARG A 629 48.22 34.48 33.80
N ARG A 630 46.99 35.00 33.99
CA ARG A 630 46.47 36.34 33.62
C ARG A 630 46.44 36.74 32.13
N GLY A 631 45.23 36.97 31.60
CA GLY A 631 45.02 38.02 30.57
C GLY A 631 44.84 39.41 31.21
N PRO A 632 44.35 40.45 30.51
CA PRO A 632 44.01 40.62 29.08
C PRO A 632 44.82 41.84 28.51
N PRO A 633 44.34 42.76 27.63
CA PRO A 633 43.31 42.77 26.57
C PRO A 633 43.81 43.32 25.19
N ARG A 634 42.88 43.39 24.22
CA ARG A 634 42.84 44.22 22.98
C ARG A 634 44.05 45.13 22.63
N GLY A 635 44.60 44.99 21.42
CA GLY A 635 45.22 46.12 20.70
C GLY A 635 46.04 45.79 19.44
N TYR A 636 45.80 46.57 18.38
CA TYR A 636 46.75 46.96 17.31
C TYR A 636 47.22 45.96 16.21
N SER A 637 47.32 46.49 14.99
CA SER A 637 47.95 46.00 13.75
C SER A 637 48.45 47.25 12.99
N PRO A 638 49.14 47.21 11.83
CA PRO A 638 50.01 46.24 11.15
C PRO A 638 51.43 46.86 10.89
N PRO A 639 52.28 46.43 9.92
CA PRO A 639 52.18 46.82 8.48
C PRO A 639 52.53 45.67 7.48
N ARG A 640 51.85 45.48 6.33
CA ARG A 640 51.89 46.20 5.03
C ARG A 640 53.21 46.16 4.22
N ARG A 641 53.10 45.66 2.96
CA ARG A 641 53.75 46.20 1.75
C ARG A 641 52.94 45.75 0.52
N ASP A 642 52.06 46.59 -0.04
CA ASP A 642 52.21 47.48 -1.22
C ASP A 642 52.11 46.72 -2.57
N GLY A 643 51.42 47.18 -3.62
CA GLY A 643 50.56 48.35 -3.91
C GLY A 643 49.80 48.06 -5.23
N TYR A 644 48.99 48.89 -5.90
CA TYR A 644 48.56 50.31 -5.84
C TYR A 644 47.03 50.32 -6.16
N ARG A 645 46.15 51.14 -5.52
CA ARG A 645 45.82 52.57 -5.78
C ARG A 645 45.16 52.82 -7.16
N ASP A 646 44.07 53.58 -7.35
CA ASP A 646 43.15 54.43 -6.55
C ASP A 646 41.69 54.16 -7.04
N GLY A 647 40.56 54.60 -6.47
CA GLY A 647 40.23 55.34 -5.24
C GLY A 647 38.79 55.91 -5.29
N TYR A 648 37.96 55.58 -4.28
CA TYR A 648 36.74 56.25 -3.72
C TYR A 648 35.86 57.20 -4.60
N ARG A 649 34.51 57.24 -4.48
CA ARG A 649 33.78 57.54 -3.22
C ARG A 649 32.23 57.36 -3.32
N ASP A 650 31.68 56.52 -2.45
CA ASP A 650 30.51 56.70 -1.54
C ASP A 650 29.15 57.35 -1.98
N ARG A 651 28.06 56.79 -1.41
CA ARG A 651 26.64 57.26 -1.25
C ARG A 651 25.62 57.22 -2.42
N SER A 652 24.49 56.56 -2.13
CA SER A 652 23.17 56.65 -2.81
C SER A 652 22.39 57.92 -2.40
N PRO A 653 21.15 58.20 -2.93
CA PRO A 653 20.57 58.06 -4.29
C PRO A 653 20.02 59.43 -4.79
N PRO A 654 19.28 59.53 -5.93
CA PRO A 654 17.85 59.91 -5.80
C PRO A 654 16.87 59.37 -6.88
N ARG A 655 15.60 59.77 -6.77
CA ARG A 655 14.45 59.46 -7.65
C ARG A 655 14.30 60.45 -8.84
N ARG A 656 13.38 60.12 -9.77
CA ARG A 656 12.52 61.02 -10.61
C ARG A 656 13.20 61.78 -11.77
N GLU A 657 12.53 62.18 -12.87
CA GLU A 657 11.23 61.85 -13.53
C GLU A 657 11.18 62.59 -14.91
N TYR A 658 10.43 62.07 -15.92
CA TYR A 658 9.95 62.79 -17.14
C TYR A 658 10.99 63.40 -18.13
N TYR A 659 10.71 63.71 -19.40
CA TYR A 659 9.55 63.66 -20.34
C TYR A 659 10.16 63.45 -21.76
N ASP A 660 9.51 63.05 -22.85
CA ASP A 660 8.29 62.27 -23.19
C ASP A 660 8.49 61.77 -24.65
N ASP A 661 7.66 60.85 -25.16
CA ASP A 661 7.08 61.05 -26.50
C ASP A 661 5.88 60.10 -26.77
N ARG A 662 4.78 60.66 -27.25
CA ARG A 662 3.48 59.97 -27.38
C ARG A 662 3.08 59.78 -28.84
N ALA A 663 2.94 58.53 -29.30
CA ALA A 663 2.16 58.22 -30.50
C ALA A 663 1.28 56.97 -30.31
N ARG A 664 -0.04 57.23 -30.27
CA ARG A 664 -1.14 56.29 -30.07
C ARG A 664 -1.13 55.14 -31.10
N TYR A 665 -1.37 53.90 -30.66
CA TYR A 665 -2.03 52.90 -31.49
C TYR A 665 -3.43 52.57 -30.94
N ARG A 666 -4.41 52.62 -31.83
CA ARG A 666 -5.85 52.55 -31.57
C ARG A 666 -6.37 51.27 -32.21
N SER A 667 -7.11 50.44 -31.48
CA SER A 667 -7.69 49.20 -32.01
C SER A 667 -8.66 49.48 -33.18
N PRO A 668 -8.59 48.75 -34.31
CA PRO A 668 -9.64 48.76 -35.33
C PRO A 668 -10.77 47.76 -35.03
N PRO A 669 -11.98 47.92 -35.62
CA PRO A 669 -13.20 47.27 -35.14
C PRO A 669 -13.73 46.15 -36.07
N ARG A 670 -14.84 45.53 -35.63
CA ARG A 670 -15.58 44.46 -36.33
C ARG A 670 -16.53 45.00 -37.41
N HIS A 671 -16.72 44.16 -38.44
CA HIS A 671 -17.83 44.10 -39.43
C HIS A 671 -17.93 45.14 -40.57
N GLY A 672 -18.03 44.61 -41.81
CA GLY A 672 -18.92 45.16 -42.83
C GLY A 672 -18.33 45.29 -44.25
N ARG A 673 -18.87 44.50 -45.20
CA ARG A 673 -18.73 44.59 -46.67
C ARG A 673 -17.32 44.34 -47.25
N GLY A 674 -17.22 43.31 -48.10
CA GLY A 674 -16.09 43.12 -49.03
C GLY A 674 -16.43 43.54 -50.46
N PRO A 675 -15.41 43.81 -51.29
CA PRO A 675 -15.47 43.68 -52.74
C PRO A 675 -14.20 42.98 -53.30
N PRO A 676 -14.08 42.79 -54.61
CA PRO A 676 -14.82 41.86 -55.46
C PRO A 676 -13.96 40.64 -55.87
N MET A 677 -14.59 39.61 -56.46
CA MET A 677 -13.86 38.63 -57.28
C MET A 677 -13.40 39.31 -58.57
N ASP A 678 -12.13 39.13 -58.93
CA ASP A 678 -11.68 38.66 -60.24
C ASP A 678 -10.22 38.17 -60.11
N ASP A 679 -9.70 37.47 -61.12
CA ASP A 679 -8.33 36.92 -61.22
C ASP A 679 -7.96 35.73 -60.28
N TYR A 680 -8.65 34.59 -60.44
CA TYR A 680 -7.97 33.28 -60.49
C TYR A 680 -8.75 32.30 -61.40
N PRO A 681 -8.09 31.57 -62.33
CA PRO A 681 -8.77 30.81 -63.39
C PRO A 681 -9.45 29.51 -62.90
N PRO A 682 -10.48 29.03 -63.62
CA PRO A 682 -11.23 27.84 -63.23
C PRO A 682 -10.48 26.52 -63.51
N PRO A 683 -10.69 25.46 -62.69
CA PRO A 683 -10.11 24.14 -62.94
C PRO A 683 -10.83 23.39 -64.09
N PRO A 684 -10.10 22.59 -64.90
CA PRO A 684 -10.68 21.84 -66.02
C PRO A 684 -11.56 20.65 -65.58
N PRO A 685 -12.43 20.14 -66.48
CA PRO A 685 -13.49 19.19 -66.12
C PRO A 685 -13.00 17.76 -65.87
N ARG A 686 -13.74 17.03 -65.02
CA ARG A 686 -13.45 15.62 -64.68
C ARG A 686 -13.73 14.66 -65.84
N GLY A 687 -12.72 13.89 -66.23
CA GLY A 687 -12.82 12.74 -67.12
C GLY A 687 -12.10 11.51 -66.55
N ARG A 688 -12.81 10.38 -66.56
CA ARG A 688 -12.38 8.97 -66.34
C ARG A 688 -11.11 8.60 -67.14
N TYR A 689 -10.28 7.59 -66.85
CA TYR A 689 -10.11 6.50 -65.83
C TYR A 689 -8.55 6.25 -65.81
N ASP A 690 -7.83 5.62 -64.87
CA ASP A 690 -7.88 4.22 -64.38
C ASP A 690 -6.85 3.99 -63.23
N HIS A 691 -6.94 2.82 -62.57
CA HIS A 691 -5.99 2.22 -61.59
C HIS A 691 -5.81 2.88 -60.19
N ASP A 692 -6.55 2.33 -59.21
CA ASP A 692 -6.19 2.30 -57.78
C ASP A 692 -6.13 0.81 -57.34
N PRO A 693 -4.99 0.29 -56.83
CA PRO A 693 -4.83 -1.13 -56.52
C PRO A 693 -5.37 -1.60 -55.15
N TYR A 694 -6.08 -0.77 -54.38
CA TYR A 694 -6.57 -1.15 -53.02
C TYR A 694 -8.09 -1.13 -52.81
N ARG A 695 -8.89 -1.33 -53.87
CA ARG A 695 -10.31 -1.67 -53.73
C ARG A 695 -10.53 -3.18 -53.61
N ARG A 696 -11.06 -3.63 -52.48
CA ARG A 696 -11.49 -5.02 -52.26
C ARG A 696 -13.01 -5.09 -52.30
N ASP A 697 -13.56 -5.25 -53.51
CA ASP A 697 -15.00 -5.42 -53.70
C ASP A 697 -15.44 -6.82 -53.21
N TYR A 698 -16.63 -6.89 -52.59
CA TYR A 698 -17.29 -8.16 -52.27
C TYR A 698 -17.90 -8.77 -53.55
N PRO A 699 -17.84 -10.10 -53.75
CA PRO A 699 -18.52 -10.73 -54.88
C PRO A 699 -20.05 -10.68 -54.69
N PRO A 700 -20.83 -10.48 -55.77
CA PRO A 700 -22.28 -10.65 -55.71
C PRO A 700 -22.65 -12.14 -55.59
N PRO A 701 -23.82 -12.48 -55.02
CA PRO A 701 -24.27 -13.86 -54.89
C PRO A 701 -24.65 -14.48 -56.25
N ASP A 702 -24.34 -15.76 -56.43
CA ASP A 702 -24.70 -16.56 -57.61
C ASP A 702 -26.24 -16.77 -57.68
N PRO A 703 -26.89 -16.47 -58.81
CA PRO A 703 -28.34 -16.60 -58.95
C PRO A 703 -28.88 -18.01 -59.27
N TYR A 704 -28.06 -19.08 -59.42
CA TYR A 704 -28.56 -20.42 -59.77
C TYR A 704 -27.97 -21.60 -58.97
N ALA A 705 -28.47 -21.79 -57.75
CA ALA A 705 -28.39 -23.07 -57.02
C ALA A 705 -29.77 -23.46 -56.43
N ASN A 706 -30.54 -24.27 -57.15
CA ASN A 706 -31.89 -24.73 -56.73
C ASN A 706 -31.81 -25.97 -55.83
N GLY A 707 -32.58 -26.00 -54.72
CA GLY A 707 -32.65 -27.14 -53.79
C GLY A 707 -33.64 -26.99 -52.62
N ARG A 708 -34.94 -26.95 -52.95
CA ARG A 708 -36.14 -26.82 -52.06
C ARG A 708 -36.24 -27.84 -50.90
N PRO A 709 -37.21 -27.72 -49.95
CA PRO A 709 -37.95 -26.53 -49.47
C PRO A 709 -37.99 -26.41 -47.92
N TYR A 710 -38.49 -25.28 -47.40
CA TYR A 710 -39.13 -25.24 -46.08
C TYR A 710 -40.42 -24.42 -46.16
N ASP A 711 -41.55 -25.05 -45.85
CA ASP A 711 -42.86 -24.40 -45.84
C ASP A 711 -43.03 -23.48 -44.61
N ARG A 712 -43.77 -22.39 -44.81
CA ARG A 712 -43.98 -21.34 -43.82
C ARG A 712 -45.29 -21.58 -43.06
N PRO A 713 -45.28 -21.81 -41.74
CA PRO A 713 -46.52 -21.87 -40.96
C PRO A 713 -47.18 -20.48 -40.83
N PRO A 714 -48.51 -20.40 -40.68
CA PRO A 714 -49.25 -19.15 -40.48
C PRO A 714 -49.00 -18.54 -39.08
N PRO A 715 -49.34 -17.25 -38.87
CA PRO A 715 -49.16 -16.60 -37.57
C PRO A 715 -50.02 -17.28 -36.49
N ARG A 716 -49.44 -17.46 -35.29
CA ARG A 716 -50.18 -17.92 -34.11
C ARG A 716 -50.49 -16.74 -33.21
N ASP A 717 -51.78 -16.57 -32.92
CA ASP A 717 -52.28 -15.64 -31.93
C ASP A 717 -51.78 -15.97 -30.52
N PHE A 718 -51.56 -14.94 -29.71
CA PHE A 718 -51.26 -15.11 -28.29
C PHE A 718 -52.55 -15.36 -27.50
N PRO A 719 -52.64 -16.42 -26.66
CA PRO A 719 -53.76 -16.59 -25.75
C PRO A 719 -53.74 -15.51 -24.64
N PRO A 720 -54.88 -15.25 -23.97
CA PRO A 720 -55.02 -14.11 -23.05
C PRO A 720 -54.15 -14.25 -21.78
N ARG A 721 -53.75 -13.10 -21.22
CA ARG A 721 -53.33 -13.04 -19.82
C ARG A 721 -54.54 -13.13 -18.92
N ASP A 722 -54.47 -13.99 -17.90
CA ASP A 722 -55.39 -14.05 -16.77
C ASP A 722 -54.58 -14.07 -15.45
N PRO A 723 -55.17 -13.83 -14.26
CA PRO A 723 -54.87 -12.55 -13.62
C PRO A 723 -54.39 -12.66 -12.17
N GLY A 724 -53.81 -11.54 -11.69
CA GLY A 724 -53.89 -11.07 -10.30
C GLY A 724 -53.43 -11.99 -9.17
N TYR A 725 -52.29 -11.65 -8.56
CA TYR A 725 -52.14 -11.79 -7.11
C TYR A 725 -52.20 -10.41 -6.45
N ALA A 726 -52.96 -10.33 -5.37
CA ALA A 726 -53.39 -9.08 -4.76
C ALA A 726 -52.24 -8.33 -4.07
N ARG A 727 -52.37 -7.00 -4.05
CA ARG A 727 -51.51 -6.08 -3.31
C ARG A 727 -52.29 -5.60 -2.09
N GLU A 728 -51.79 -5.91 -0.90
CA GLU A 728 -52.35 -5.41 0.37
C GLU A 728 -51.27 -4.63 1.14
N GLY A 729 -51.65 -3.59 1.87
CA GLY A 729 -50.74 -2.74 2.66
C GLY A 729 -50.06 -1.62 1.86
N GLY A 730 -50.75 -0.48 1.70
CA GLY A 730 -50.16 0.75 1.15
C GLY A 730 -49.87 1.81 2.22
N TYR A 731 -48.94 2.70 1.93
CA TYR A 731 -48.92 4.07 2.45
C TYR A 731 -48.46 5.02 1.33
N PRO A 732 -49.20 6.10 1.03
CA PRO A 732 -48.84 7.03 -0.04
C PRO A 732 -47.88 8.11 0.45
N ARG A 733 -46.90 8.46 -0.40
CA ARG A 733 -46.26 9.78 -0.39
C ARG A 733 -46.18 10.29 -1.82
N GLU A 734 -47.21 11.05 -2.18
CA GLU A 734 -47.12 12.04 -3.25
C GLU A 734 -46.05 13.07 -2.87
N TYR A 735 -45.21 13.47 -3.82
CA TYR A 735 -44.62 14.79 -3.83
C TYR A 735 -44.47 15.24 -5.29
N ASP A 736 -45.21 16.28 -5.63
CA ASP A 736 -45.24 16.87 -6.96
C ASP A 736 -43.86 17.36 -7.43
N ARG A 737 -43.63 17.21 -8.73
CA ARG A 737 -42.63 17.99 -9.46
C ARG A 737 -43.29 19.29 -9.96
N PRO A 738 -42.91 20.47 -9.48
CA PRO A 738 -43.09 21.70 -10.23
C PRO A 738 -41.92 21.84 -11.21
N GLY A 739 -42.14 21.56 -12.49
CA GLY A 739 -41.24 22.04 -13.53
C GLY A 739 -41.41 23.55 -13.71
N ARG A 740 -40.32 24.30 -13.92
CA ARG A 740 -40.34 25.62 -14.57
C ARG A 740 -39.02 25.91 -15.27
N TYR A 741 -39.16 26.31 -16.53
CA TYR A 741 -38.24 27.10 -17.35
C TYR A 741 -37.37 28.07 -16.53
N TRP A 742 -36.06 28.06 -16.75
CA TRP A 742 -35.36 28.99 -17.66
C TRP A 742 -33.99 28.42 -18.06
#